data_AF-A0A932C648-F1
#
_entry.id   AF-A0A932C648-F1
#
_cell.length_a   1.000
_cell.length_b   1.000
_cell.length_c   1.000
_cell.angle_alpha   90.00
_cell.angle_beta   90.00
_cell.angle_gamma   90.00
#
_symmetry.space_group_name_H-M   'P 1'
#
loop_
_entity.id
_entity.type
_entity.pdbx_description
1 polymer ?
#
loop_
_entity_poly.entity_id
_entity_poly.type
_entity_poly.pdbx_seq_one_letter_code
_entity_poly.pdbx_strand_id
1 'polypeptide(L)'
;MSAHPDPDCEALAETLGPSPVAPGSLPPPPPVRAARLLAALDGAGTRLDALLERWLPRELNPLAQLGPAANAMLALATLSGVLLLIWYSASVQLAWRSLADLGPRSLGGLVRSVHRYSSDLVMLLVLAHAGRTFFARKFADARWLAWVSGIALLGLVWFIGWSGYWLVWDQRAQLLALDSIRALDVLPVFGEPMLRLFTSDRTVPSLLFFVVFFLHLALPLGIAGGLALHLARLSRSQLLPDWRLSAWLTGAVLAAALAYPATNAAVAHMAVKPVRFTMDWWYLWPLAITARLSGGGIWLAALLTTAGLVTVPWWLARRRPRPVFQATVNIARCFSCTLCSHDCPFGAITMVPRTDGKPFPSQAQIDPARCIGCGVCAGACDTQGIGLAWFDAQQVTRELEAFVAAEAARGAPPALAFVCAQSDGGWELFDRVAWARRLPGYAVRPIPCAGWIEPKLVERLIGKGVAAVLIVGCGSSEAFCKEGNTWLPARLGGTREPAFRPTRADPRKVAHVNYDPLRPHLLTEAAARLRAQAPAPARPAGRPLAPWAAGLVVTVVLLAALLAASDAPFRNPAPAEAEFVFTFRAYGEWISGAAAALPDPAHDTRPVHMRTAQPARRNRTPVVVRIEVDGRAEERVFQPKGFKSDGASVGEMRVPLTPGAHQVSVSVATRREAGAPARTWSAEVRALPGRLTVLTLEAGGGFQLEP
;
A
#
# COMPACT_ATOMS: atom_id res chain seq x y z
N MET A 1 -15.90 3.91 -63.53
CA MET A 1 -15.98 2.44 -63.48
C MET A 1 -14.61 1.87 -63.79
N SER A 2 -13.80 1.63 -62.77
CA SER A 2 -12.62 0.77 -62.81
C SER A 2 -12.67 -0.06 -61.53
N ALA A 3 -12.88 -1.36 -61.68
CA ALA A 3 -12.98 -2.31 -60.57
C ALA A 3 -11.58 -2.47 -59.95
N HIS A 4 -11.39 -1.95 -58.74
CA HIS A 4 -10.30 -2.40 -57.89
C HIS A 4 -10.68 -3.79 -57.34
N PRO A 5 -9.81 -4.80 -57.43
CA PRO A 5 -10.09 -6.09 -56.81
C PRO A 5 -10.11 -5.88 -55.29
N ASP A 6 -11.24 -6.22 -54.65
CA ASP A 6 -11.33 -6.36 -53.21
C ASP A 6 -10.22 -7.33 -52.79
N PRO A 7 -9.25 -6.92 -51.94
CA PRO A 7 -8.30 -7.87 -51.39
C PRO A 7 -9.08 -8.86 -50.53
N ASP A 8 -9.09 -10.11 -50.97
CA ASP A 8 -9.66 -11.23 -50.24
C ASP A 8 -9.06 -11.23 -48.82
N CYS A 9 -9.89 -10.85 -47.86
CA CYS A 9 -9.50 -10.73 -46.46
C CYS A 9 -9.17 -12.11 -45.86
N GLU A 10 -9.57 -13.22 -46.49
CA GLU A 10 -9.14 -14.57 -46.12
C GLU A 10 -7.68 -14.82 -46.52
N ALA A 11 -7.27 -14.41 -47.73
CA ALA A 11 -5.87 -14.53 -48.19
C ALA A 11 -4.90 -13.65 -47.37
N LEU A 12 -5.35 -12.48 -46.91
CA LEU A 12 -4.54 -11.63 -46.01
C LEU A 12 -4.46 -12.21 -44.57
N ALA A 13 -5.44 -13.01 -44.15
CA ALA A 13 -5.39 -13.71 -42.87
C ALA A 13 -4.45 -14.93 -42.92
N GLU A 14 -4.31 -15.58 -44.07
CA GLU A 14 -3.34 -16.68 -44.28
C GLU A 14 -1.88 -16.20 -44.27
N THR A 15 -1.60 -15.00 -44.78
CA THR A 15 -0.24 -14.43 -44.82
C THR A 15 0.31 -13.99 -43.45
N LEU A 16 -0.56 -13.78 -42.45
CA LEU A 16 -0.14 -13.43 -41.08
C LEU A 16 0.37 -14.63 -40.27
N GLY A 17 0.24 -15.85 -40.81
CA GLY A 17 0.62 -17.09 -40.14
C GLY A 17 -0.30 -17.41 -38.94
N PRO A 18 -0.45 -18.70 -38.59
CA PRO A 18 -1.17 -19.07 -37.38
C PRO A 18 -0.42 -18.54 -36.15
N SER A 19 -1.18 -18.13 -35.13
CA SER A 19 -0.61 -17.91 -33.81
C SER A 19 0.23 -19.13 -33.40
N PRO A 20 1.48 -18.96 -32.89
CA PRO A 20 2.33 -20.08 -32.47
C PRO A 20 1.75 -20.86 -31.28
N VAL A 21 0.65 -20.38 -30.71
CA VAL A 21 -0.08 -20.99 -29.61
C VAL A 21 -1.37 -21.57 -30.17
N ALA A 22 -1.61 -22.86 -29.90
CA ALA A 22 -2.81 -23.54 -30.36
C ALA A 22 -4.06 -22.73 -29.95
N PRO A 23 -4.93 -22.42 -30.90
CA PRO A 23 -6.15 -21.67 -30.64
C PRO A 23 -7.06 -22.46 -29.70
N GLY A 24 -7.68 -21.75 -28.75
CA GLY A 24 -8.37 -22.38 -27.63
C GLY A 24 -7.47 -23.09 -26.62
N SER A 25 -6.15 -22.88 -26.62
CA SER A 25 -5.27 -23.21 -25.47
C SER A 25 -5.52 -22.27 -24.29
N LEU A 26 -5.12 -22.68 -23.07
CA LEU A 26 -5.37 -21.88 -21.89
C LEU A 26 -4.72 -20.51 -22.04
N PRO A 27 -5.43 -19.43 -21.70
CA PRO A 27 -4.85 -18.11 -21.74
C PRO A 27 -3.65 -18.15 -20.77
N PRO A 28 -2.43 -17.82 -21.23
CA PRO A 28 -1.25 -18.18 -20.45
C PRO A 28 -1.19 -17.23 -19.23
N PRO A 29 -0.96 -17.72 -18.01
CA PRO A 29 -1.03 -16.89 -16.82
C PRO A 29 0.02 -15.76 -16.84
N PRO A 30 -0.23 -14.62 -16.17
CA PRO A 30 0.82 -13.64 -15.91
C PRO A 30 1.98 -14.37 -15.22
N PRO A 31 3.19 -14.39 -15.78
CA PRO A 31 4.23 -15.29 -15.32
C PRO A 31 4.86 -14.74 -14.05
N VAL A 32 4.25 -15.03 -12.90
CA VAL A 32 4.83 -14.67 -11.60
C VAL A 32 5.57 -15.86 -11.00
N ARG A 33 6.62 -15.61 -10.23
CA ARG A 33 7.20 -16.63 -9.34
C ARG A 33 6.13 -17.02 -8.30
N ALA A 34 6.15 -18.28 -7.84
CA ALA A 34 5.17 -18.82 -6.89
C ALA A 34 3.69 -18.69 -7.34
N ALA A 35 3.42 -18.67 -8.65
CA ALA A 35 2.08 -18.41 -9.19
C ALA A 35 0.98 -19.32 -8.64
N ARG A 36 1.24 -20.62 -8.48
CA ARG A 36 0.25 -21.57 -7.90
C ARG A 36 -0.09 -21.26 -6.44
N LEU A 37 0.90 -20.85 -5.64
CA LEU A 37 0.68 -20.47 -4.23
C LEU A 37 -0.16 -19.20 -4.14
N LEU A 38 0.20 -18.17 -4.92
CA LEU A 38 -0.55 -16.92 -4.97
C LEU A 38 -1.99 -17.14 -5.46
N ALA A 39 -2.17 -17.99 -6.48
CA ALA A 39 -3.48 -18.42 -6.97
C ALA A 39 -4.31 -19.12 -5.86
N ALA A 40 -3.69 -20.02 -5.08
CA ALA A 40 -4.38 -20.69 -3.98
C ALA A 40 -4.84 -19.70 -2.89
N LEU A 41 -4.00 -18.72 -2.55
CA LEU A 41 -4.32 -17.67 -1.58
C LEU A 41 -5.41 -16.71 -2.09
N ASP A 42 -5.37 -16.32 -3.37
CA ASP A 42 -6.42 -15.54 -4.04
C ASP A 42 -7.75 -16.31 -4.07
N GLY A 43 -7.69 -17.62 -4.32
CA GLY A 43 -8.85 -18.51 -4.24
C GLY A 43 -9.45 -18.59 -2.83
N ALA A 44 -8.62 -18.60 -1.78
CA ALA A 44 -9.10 -18.52 -0.40
C ALA A 44 -9.80 -17.18 -0.12
N GLY A 45 -9.23 -16.06 -0.58
CA GLY A 45 -9.87 -14.75 -0.50
C GLY A 45 -11.22 -14.70 -1.23
N THR A 46 -11.30 -15.29 -2.42
CA THR A 46 -12.55 -15.38 -3.19
C THR A 46 -13.61 -16.22 -2.48
N ARG A 47 -13.22 -17.31 -1.79
CA ARG A 47 -14.15 -18.09 -0.94
C ARG A 47 -14.63 -17.28 0.25
N LEU A 48 -13.77 -16.47 0.86
CA LEU A 48 -14.17 -15.57 1.95
C LEU A 48 -15.17 -14.51 1.47
N ASP A 49 -14.97 -13.93 0.28
CA ASP A 49 -15.94 -13.01 -0.31
C ASP A 49 -17.29 -13.70 -0.53
N ALA A 50 -17.28 -14.88 -1.17
CA ALA A 50 -18.48 -15.66 -1.41
C ALA A 50 -19.19 -16.04 -0.10
N LEU A 51 -18.44 -16.26 0.99
CA LEU A 51 -19.01 -16.51 2.31
C LEU A 51 -19.75 -15.27 2.83
N LEU A 52 -19.11 -14.10 2.79
CA LEU A 52 -19.70 -12.86 3.29
C LEU A 52 -20.87 -12.39 2.42
N GLU A 53 -20.74 -12.50 1.10
CA GLU A 53 -21.77 -12.07 0.14
C GLU A 53 -23.07 -12.88 0.22
N ARG A 54 -23.06 -14.06 0.88
CA ARG A 54 -24.29 -14.78 1.23
C ARG A 54 -25.19 -14.00 2.18
N TRP A 55 -24.61 -13.18 3.04
CA TRP A 55 -25.31 -12.54 4.15
C TRP A 55 -25.32 -11.02 4.06
N LEU A 56 -24.28 -10.45 3.44
CA LEU A 56 -24.08 -9.03 3.32
C LEU A 56 -23.96 -8.68 1.84
N PRO A 57 -24.85 -7.83 1.28
CA PRO A 57 -24.77 -7.45 -0.12
C PRO A 57 -23.46 -6.70 -0.38
N ARG A 58 -22.96 -6.74 -1.62
CA ARG A 58 -21.64 -6.21 -1.99
C ARG A 58 -21.48 -4.73 -1.61
N GLU A 59 -22.55 -3.96 -1.70
CA GLU A 59 -22.58 -2.53 -1.37
C GLU A 59 -22.29 -2.28 0.11
N LEU A 60 -22.57 -3.24 1.00
CA LEU A 60 -22.31 -3.17 2.44
C LEU A 60 -21.11 -4.00 2.87
N ASN A 61 -20.46 -4.75 1.97
CA ASN A 61 -19.32 -5.61 2.31
C ASN A 61 -18.00 -4.82 2.28
N PRO A 62 -17.31 -4.63 3.43
CA PRO A 62 -16.07 -3.88 3.47
C PRO A 62 -14.91 -4.60 2.78
N LEU A 63 -14.90 -5.94 2.77
CA LEU A 63 -13.87 -6.73 2.06
C LEU A 63 -13.98 -6.59 0.54
N ALA A 64 -15.18 -6.30 0.03
CA ALA A 64 -15.42 -6.03 -1.39
C ALA A 64 -15.01 -4.61 -1.82
N GLN A 65 -14.78 -3.70 -0.86
CA GLN A 65 -14.53 -2.27 -1.12
C GLN A 65 -13.37 -1.75 -0.24
N LEU A 66 -12.31 -2.55 -0.02
CA LEU A 66 -11.23 -2.24 0.92
C LEU A 66 -10.54 -0.88 0.68
N GLY A 67 -10.19 -0.57 -0.58
CA GLY A 67 -9.56 0.70 -0.93
C GLY A 67 -10.47 1.91 -0.66
N PRO A 68 -11.70 1.93 -1.22
CA PRO A 68 -12.67 2.98 -0.92
C PRO A 68 -13.00 3.10 0.58
N ALA A 69 -13.20 1.97 1.29
CA ALA A 69 -13.45 1.95 2.72
C ALA A 69 -12.30 2.58 3.53
N ALA A 70 -11.05 2.30 3.16
CA ALA A 70 -9.88 2.95 3.76
C ALA A 70 -9.90 4.47 3.54
N ASN A 71 -10.25 4.93 2.33
CA ASN A 71 -10.37 6.37 2.04
C ASN A 71 -11.48 7.04 2.86
N ALA A 72 -12.62 6.36 3.08
CA ALA A 72 -13.69 6.88 3.91
C ALA A 72 -13.24 7.05 5.37
N MET A 73 -12.51 6.06 5.92
CA MET A 73 -11.95 6.16 7.27
C MET A 73 -10.83 7.19 7.37
N LEU A 74 -10.05 7.38 6.30
CA LEU A 74 -9.04 8.44 6.23
C LEU A 74 -9.69 9.83 6.22
N ALA A 75 -10.79 10.01 5.49
CA ALA A 75 -11.56 11.24 5.51
C ALA A 75 -12.14 11.51 6.91
N LEU A 76 -12.68 10.48 7.59
CA LEU A 76 -13.16 10.58 8.97
C LEU A 76 -12.03 10.94 9.95
N ALA A 77 -10.85 10.32 9.82
CA ALA A 77 -9.67 10.63 10.63
C ALA A 77 -9.20 12.07 10.40
N THR A 78 -9.16 12.52 9.14
CA THR A 78 -8.76 13.89 8.79
C THR A 78 -9.75 14.91 9.36
N LEU A 79 -11.06 14.69 9.18
CA LEU A 79 -12.09 15.59 9.69
C LEU A 79 -12.08 15.67 11.22
N SER A 80 -12.03 14.52 11.90
CA SER A 80 -11.93 14.49 13.37
C SER A 80 -10.64 15.10 13.88
N GLY A 81 -9.52 14.98 13.15
CA GLY A 81 -8.26 15.64 13.48
C GLY A 81 -8.34 17.16 13.40
N VAL A 82 -9.00 17.70 12.37
CA VAL A 82 -9.29 19.14 12.25
C VAL A 82 -10.17 19.62 13.40
N LEU A 83 -11.17 18.84 13.80
CA LEU A 83 -12.03 19.19 14.94
C LEU A 83 -11.26 19.18 16.27
N LEU A 84 -10.26 18.31 16.45
CA LEU A 84 -9.42 18.30 17.65
C LEU A 84 -8.64 19.60 17.87
N LEU A 85 -8.41 20.40 16.83
CA LEU A 85 -7.72 21.68 16.93
C LEU A 85 -8.45 22.69 17.84
N ILE A 86 -9.74 22.48 18.12
CA ILE A 86 -10.52 23.31 19.06
C ILE A 86 -9.99 23.16 20.50
N TRP A 87 -9.49 21.98 20.86
CA TRP A 87 -9.07 21.65 22.24
C TRP A 87 -7.57 21.42 22.40
N TYR A 88 -6.88 20.99 21.35
CA TYR A 88 -5.49 20.57 21.42
C TYR A 88 -4.50 21.74 21.41
N SER A 89 -3.47 21.67 22.27
CA SER A 89 -2.37 22.64 22.30
C SER A 89 -1.06 22.02 21.81
N ALA A 90 -0.51 22.54 20.70
CA ALA A 90 0.73 22.06 20.10
C ALA A 90 1.99 22.59 20.80
N SER A 91 2.14 22.31 22.10
CA SER A 91 3.36 22.62 22.87
C SER A 91 3.75 21.46 23.77
N VAL A 92 5.06 21.27 23.99
CA VAL A 92 5.56 20.17 24.84
C VAL A 92 5.04 20.26 26.28
N GLN A 93 4.77 21.47 26.78
CA GLN A 93 4.27 21.72 28.13
C GLN A 93 2.76 21.47 28.28
N LEU A 94 1.97 21.73 27.23
CA LEU A 94 0.50 21.67 27.31
C LEU A 94 -0.10 20.48 26.55
N ALA A 95 0.60 19.83 25.64
CA ALA A 95 0.04 18.78 24.77
C ALA A 95 -0.65 17.68 25.58
N TRP A 96 0.07 17.05 26.51
CA TRP A 96 -0.49 16.01 27.36
C TRP A 96 -1.66 16.52 28.22
N ARG A 97 -1.52 17.69 28.84
CA ARG A 97 -2.55 18.29 29.71
C ARG A 97 -3.82 18.61 28.94
N SER A 98 -3.70 19.25 27.77
CA SER A 98 -4.84 19.58 26.90
C SER A 98 -5.67 18.36 26.53
N LEU A 99 -5.04 17.19 26.38
CA LEU A 99 -5.73 15.92 26.10
C LEU A 99 -6.25 15.23 27.36
N ALA A 100 -5.58 15.39 28.50
CA ALA A 100 -5.99 14.82 29.78
C ALA A 100 -7.25 15.53 30.32
N ASP A 101 -7.30 16.86 30.18
CA ASP A 101 -8.38 17.71 30.68
C ASP A 101 -9.69 17.52 29.91
N LEU A 102 -9.63 17.01 28.67
CA LEU A 102 -10.83 16.72 27.86
C LEU A 102 -11.79 15.77 28.57
N GLY A 103 -11.30 14.81 29.37
CA GLY A 103 -12.13 13.76 29.94
C GLY A 103 -12.62 12.74 28.89
N PRO A 104 -12.60 11.42 29.15
CA PRO A 104 -12.87 10.41 28.12
C PRO A 104 -14.28 10.44 27.53
N ARG A 105 -15.27 10.94 28.28
CA ARG A 105 -16.69 10.97 27.88
C ARG A 105 -17.20 12.34 27.43
N SER A 106 -16.33 13.34 27.33
CA SER A 106 -16.73 14.64 26.76
C SER A 106 -16.86 14.58 25.24
N LEU A 107 -17.39 15.65 24.64
CA LEU A 107 -17.39 15.81 23.18
C LEU A 107 -15.97 15.75 22.60
N GLY A 108 -15.00 16.43 23.22
CA GLY A 108 -13.61 16.39 22.77
C GLY A 108 -12.96 15.01 22.96
N GLY A 109 -13.27 14.31 24.05
CA GLY A 109 -12.86 12.92 24.29
C GLY A 109 -13.43 11.94 23.26
N LEU A 110 -14.70 12.14 22.85
CA LEU A 110 -15.33 11.37 21.78
C LEU A 110 -14.65 11.64 20.43
N VAL A 111 -14.48 12.91 20.05
CA VAL A 111 -13.80 13.28 18.79
C VAL A 111 -12.39 12.70 18.75
N ARG A 112 -11.67 12.73 19.87
CA ARG A 112 -10.34 12.12 20.01
C ARG A 112 -10.37 10.61 19.79
N SER A 113 -11.34 9.94 20.39
CA SER A 113 -11.52 8.49 20.26
C SER A 113 -11.90 8.11 18.82
N VAL A 114 -12.74 8.91 18.15
CA VAL A 114 -13.07 8.74 16.73
C VAL A 114 -11.83 8.92 15.86
N HIS A 115 -11.03 9.96 16.10
CA HIS A 115 -9.78 10.19 15.37
C HIS A 115 -8.82 9.01 15.50
N ARG A 116 -8.65 8.52 16.73
CA ARG A 116 -7.84 7.34 17.07
C ARG A 116 -8.30 6.09 16.31
N TYR A 117 -9.56 5.68 16.47
CA TYR A 117 -10.05 4.42 15.93
C TYR A 117 -10.29 4.45 14.42
N SER A 118 -10.64 5.62 13.85
CA SER A 118 -10.67 5.76 12.39
C SER A 118 -9.27 5.61 11.78
N SER A 119 -8.24 6.20 12.40
CA SER A 119 -6.84 6.00 11.99
C SER A 119 -6.42 4.52 12.02
N ASP A 120 -6.69 3.82 13.12
CA ASP A 120 -6.39 2.39 13.24
C ASP A 120 -7.12 1.56 12.17
N LEU A 121 -8.38 1.90 11.88
CA LEU A 121 -9.17 1.21 10.88
C LEU A 121 -8.68 1.49 9.46
N VAL A 122 -8.14 2.69 9.17
CA VAL A 122 -7.40 2.94 7.92
C VAL A 122 -6.25 1.96 7.78
N MET A 123 -5.41 1.80 8.82
CA MET A 123 -4.26 0.89 8.75
C MET A 123 -4.70 -0.56 8.48
N LEU A 124 -5.70 -1.06 9.21
CA LEU A 124 -6.27 -2.38 8.99
C LEU A 124 -6.73 -2.57 7.53
N LEU A 125 -7.52 -1.63 7.01
CA LEU A 125 -8.11 -1.73 5.67
C LEU A 125 -7.07 -1.59 4.55
N VAL A 126 -6.06 -0.71 4.71
CA VAL A 126 -4.97 -0.56 3.74
C VAL A 126 -4.08 -1.81 3.71
N LEU A 127 -3.77 -2.41 4.87
CA LEU A 127 -3.02 -3.67 4.91
C LEU A 127 -3.80 -4.81 4.26
N ALA A 128 -5.11 -4.91 4.53
CA ALA A 128 -5.98 -5.87 3.86
C ALA A 128 -6.04 -5.62 2.34
N HIS A 129 -6.11 -4.36 1.90
CA HIS A 129 -6.07 -3.97 0.48
C HIS A 129 -4.75 -4.38 -0.19
N ALA A 130 -3.62 -4.09 0.44
CA ALA A 130 -2.29 -4.46 -0.03
C ALA A 130 -2.12 -5.98 -0.13
N GLY A 131 -2.55 -6.72 0.90
CA GLY A 131 -2.54 -8.19 0.89
C GLY A 131 -3.40 -8.78 -0.22
N ARG A 132 -4.63 -8.30 -0.37
CA ARG A 132 -5.56 -8.77 -1.41
C ARG A 132 -5.03 -8.50 -2.82
N THR A 133 -4.49 -7.32 -3.08
CA THR A 133 -3.90 -6.98 -4.38
C THR A 133 -2.62 -7.76 -4.65
N PHE A 134 -1.83 -8.08 -3.62
CA PHE A 134 -0.67 -8.95 -3.72
C PHE A 134 -1.04 -10.38 -4.14
N PHE A 135 -1.97 -11.02 -3.41
CA PHE A 135 -2.39 -12.40 -3.72
C PHE A 135 -3.07 -12.52 -5.08
N ALA A 136 -3.90 -11.53 -5.45
CA ALA A 136 -4.52 -11.45 -6.78
C ALA A 136 -3.52 -11.08 -7.91
N ARG A 137 -2.23 -10.89 -7.58
CA ARG A 137 -1.15 -10.50 -8.53
C ARG A 137 -1.44 -9.18 -9.27
N LYS A 138 -2.20 -8.29 -8.64
CA LYS A 138 -2.53 -6.95 -9.16
C LYS A 138 -1.36 -5.95 -9.01
N PHE A 139 -0.12 -6.44 -9.02
CA PHE A 139 1.12 -5.65 -9.00
C PHE A 139 1.91 -5.71 -10.31
N ALA A 140 1.56 -6.63 -11.21
CA ALA A 140 2.23 -6.81 -12.50
C ALA A 140 1.64 -5.90 -13.61
N ASP A 141 2.30 -5.89 -14.78
CA ASP A 141 1.91 -5.14 -15.97
C ASP A 141 1.75 -3.63 -15.71
N ALA A 142 0.74 -2.99 -16.28
CA ALA A 142 0.46 -1.56 -16.09
C ALA A 142 0.25 -1.16 -14.61
N ARG A 143 -0.06 -2.14 -13.73
CA ARG A 143 -0.38 -1.93 -12.30
C ARG A 143 0.85 -1.82 -11.40
N TRP A 144 2.07 -1.96 -11.92
CA TRP A 144 3.29 -1.73 -11.12
C TRP A 144 3.29 -0.31 -10.49
N LEU A 145 2.76 0.68 -11.22
CA LEU A 145 2.68 2.06 -10.73
C LEU A 145 1.74 2.17 -9.53
N ALA A 146 0.57 1.54 -9.60
CA ALA A 146 -0.37 1.49 -8.48
C ALA A 146 0.25 0.76 -7.28
N TRP A 147 0.99 -0.32 -7.51
CA TRP A 147 1.71 -1.01 -6.42
C TRP A 147 2.75 -0.11 -5.75
N VAL A 148 3.69 0.47 -6.50
CA VAL A 148 4.76 1.30 -5.93
C VAL A 148 4.23 2.53 -5.22
N SER A 149 3.30 3.25 -5.86
CA SER A 149 2.62 4.38 -5.22
C SER A 149 1.81 3.96 -4.00
N GLY A 150 1.19 2.76 -4.01
CA GLY A 150 0.47 2.20 -2.88
C GLY A 150 1.37 1.88 -1.68
N ILE A 151 2.57 1.35 -1.91
CA ILE A 151 3.58 1.14 -0.86
C ILE A 151 4.07 2.48 -0.29
N ALA A 152 4.29 3.49 -1.15
CA ALA A 152 4.63 4.83 -0.70
C ALA A 152 3.50 5.47 0.13
N LEU A 153 2.25 5.33 -0.28
CA LEU A 153 1.06 5.78 0.46
C LEU A 153 0.91 5.04 1.80
N LEU A 154 1.15 3.73 1.84
CA LEU A 154 1.15 2.95 3.09
C LEU A 154 2.21 3.50 4.06
N GLY A 155 3.43 3.76 3.57
CA GLY A 155 4.48 4.39 4.37
C GLY A 155 4.09 5.78 4.87
N LEU A 156 3.45 6.59 4.02
CA LEU A 156 2.96 7.93 4.37
C LEU A 156 1.87 7.88 5.45
N VAL A 157 0.86 7.01 5.31
CA VAL A 157 -0.20 6.81 6.31
C VAL A 157 0.39 6.31 7.63
N TRP A 158 1.33 5.37 7.57
CA TRP A 158 2.04 4.89 8.76
C TRP A 158 2.81 6.02 9.45
N PHE A 159 3.54 6.84 8.70
CA PHE A 159 4.30 7.97 9.25
C PHE A 159 3.41 9.09 9.81
N ILE A 160 2.22 9.32 9.24
CA ILE A 160 1.22 10.23 9.80
C ILE A 160 0.74 9.70 11.16
N GLY A 161 0.42 8.41 11.29
CA GLY A 161 0.03 7.86 12.60
C GLY A 161 1.19 7.87 13.62
N TRP A 162 2.42 7.58 13.18
CA TRP A 162 3.64 7.72 13.99
C TRP A 162 3.79 9.14 14.54
N SER A 163 3.71 10.16 13.68
CA SER A 163 3.76 11.56 14.13
C SER A 163 2.58 11.95 15.01
N GLY A 164 1.38 11.40 14.77
CA GLY A 164 0.19 11.63 15.61
C GLY A 164 0.37 11.12 17.03
N TYR A 165 1.03 9.97 17.21
CA TYR A 165 1.41 9.47 18.53
C TYR A 165 2.39 10.37 19.25
N TRP A 166 3.29 10.98 18.49
CA TRP A 166 4.28 11.90 19.04
C TRP A 166 3.61 13.11 19.70
N LEU A 167 2.46 13.55 19.16
CA LEU A 167 1.67 14.67 19.64
C LEU A 167 0.90 14.41 20.94
N VAL A 168 0.77 13.16 21.38
CA VAL A 168 0.11 12.84 22.67
C VAL A 168 1.00 13.21 23.86
N TRP A 169 2.32 13.16 23.66
CA TRP A 169 3.36 13.44 24.67
C TRP A 169 3.23 12.62 25.98
N ASP A 170 2.86 11.35 25.84
CA ASP A 170 2.84 10.37 26.92
C ASP A 170 4.08 9.45 26.88
N GLN A 171 4.16 8.46 27.77
CA GLN A 171 5.26 7.49 27.82
C GLN A 171 5.51 6.74 26.49
N ARG A 172 4.48 6.57 25.64
CA ARG A 172 4.66 5.98 24.30
C ARG A 172 5.40 6.97 23.41
N ALA A 173 4.93 8.22 23.39
CA ALA A 173 5.56 9.31 22.64
C ALA A 173 7.01 9.55 23.06
N GLN A 174 7.34 9.37 24.35
CA GLN A 174 8.71 9.46 24.86
C GLN A 174 9.65 8.45 24.18
N LEU A 175 9.30 7.16 24.21
CA LEU A 175 10.13 6.14 23.55
C LEU A 175 10.18 6.35 22.04
N LEU A 176 9.04 6.72 21.46
CA LEU A 176 8.94 7.08 20.05
C LEU A 176 9.93 8.17 19.67
N ALA A 177 10.01 9.23 20.48
CA ALA A 177 10.92 10.34 20.29
C ALA A 177 12.37 9.89 20.33
N LEU A 178 12.74 9.20 21.41
CA LEU A 178 14.10 8.75 21.66
C LEU A 178 14.58 7.83 20.54
N ASP A 179 13.76 6.87 20.12
CA ASP A 179 14.11 5.93 19.06
C ASP A 179 14.16 6.60 17.68
N SER A 180 13.23 7.51 17.38
CA SER A 180 13.25 8.29 16.13
C SER A 180 14.53 9.12 16.01
N ILE A 181 14.89 9.80 17.09
CA ILE A 181 16.06 10.69 17.13
C ILE A 181 17.35 9.88 17.11
N ARG A 182 17.41 8.76 17.83
CA ARG A 182 18.54 7.82 17.76
C ARG A 182 18.76 7.30 16.35
N ALA A 183 17.69 7.01 15.61
CA ALA A 183 17.81 6.63 14.20
C ALA A 183 18.32 7.81 13.35
N LEU A 184 17.80 9.03 13.55
CA LEU A 184 18.22 10.22 12.81
C LEU A 184 19.69 10.61 13.06
N ASP A 185 20.20 10.43 14.29
CA ASP A 185 21.59 10.75 14.66
C ASP A 185 22.64 9.90 13.92
N VAL A 186 22.23 8.79 13.29
CA VAL A 186 23.10 7.99 12.43
C VAL A 186 23.33 8.65 11.07
N LEU A 187 22.41 9.51 10.63
CA LEU A 187 22.56 10.20 9.36
C LEU A 187 23.58 11.35 9.50
N PRO A 188 24.54 11.47 8.57
CA PRO A 188 25.57 12.52 8.62
C PRO A 188 25.05 13.90 8.20
N VAL A 189 23.79 14.20 8.50
CA VAL A 189 23.08 15.44 8.13
C VAL A 189 23.20 16.48 9.24
N PHE A 190 23.21 16.06 10.51
CA PHE A 190 23.22 16.95 11.67
C PHE A 190 24.63 17.10 12.26
N GLY A 191 25.03 18.34 12.54
CA GLY A 191 26.35 18.65 13.10
C GLY A 191 26.49 18.30 14.58
N GLU A 192 25.39 18.20 15.31
CA GLU A 192 25.34 17.82 16.73
C GLU A 192 24.30 16.69 16.92
N PRO A 193 24.56 15.70 17.80
CA PRO A 193 23.57 14.67 18.12
C PRO A 193 22.28 15.30 18.65
N MET A 194 21.18 15.10 17.94
CA MET A 194 19.86 15.59 18.30
C MET A 194 19.36 14.92 19.59
N LEU A 195 19.87 13.74 19.95
CA LEU A 195 19.49 13.05 21.19
C LEU A 195 19.77 13.90 22.44
N ARG A 196 20.71 14.86 22.37
CA ARG A 196 20.97 15.81 23.47
C ARG A 196 19.74 16.63 23.86
N LEU A 197 18.84 16.91 22.92
CA LEU A 197 17.59 17.64 23.18
C LEU A 197 16.65 16.86 24.10
N PHE A 198 16.82 15.55 24.22
CA PHE A 198 15.97 14.64 24.99
C PHE A 198 16.64 14.15 26.28
N THR A 199 17.67 14.88 26.74
CA THR A 199 18.37 14.54 27.98
C THR A 199 17.56 14.93 29.21
N SER A 200 16.78 16.00 29.14
CA SER A 200 15.81 16.33 30.18
C SER A 200 14.53 16.97 29.65
N ASP A 201 13.52 17.06 30.51
CA ASP A 201 12.22 17.66 30.16
C ASP A 201 12.36 19.14 29.74
N ARG A 202 13.40 19.83 30.22
CA ARG A 202 13.65 21.25 29.94
C ARG A 202 14.36 21.48 28.61
N THR A 203 15.14 20.50 28.15
CA THR A 203 15.92 20.63 26.92
C THR A 203 15.10 20.36 25.66
N VAL A 204 13.93 19.73 25.79
CA VAL A 204 13.05 19.43 24.63
C VAL A 204 12.40 20.73 24.14
N PRO A 205 12.71 21.19 22.91
CA PRO A 205 12.21 22.47 22.43
C PRO A 205 10.76 22.35 21.91
N SER A 206 9.90 23.30 22.30
CA SER A 206 8.51 23.38 21.78
C SER A 206 8.46 23.60 20.27
N LEU A 207 9.50 24.18 19.66
CA LEU A 207 9.60 24.33 18.20
C LEU A 207 9.64 22.97 17.48
N LEU A 208 10.40 22.00 18.01
CA LEU A 208 10.45 20.65 17.42
C LEU A 208 9.06 20.03 17.45
N PHE A 209 8.37 20.15 18.59
CA PHE A 209 7.02 19.65 18.75
C PHE A 209 6.02 20.33 17.78
N PHE A 210 6.14 21.65 17.57
CA PHE A 210 5.34 22.37 16.59
C PHE A 210 5.62 21.93 15.15
N VAL A 211 6.88 21.67 14.78
CA VAL A 211 7.24 21.14 13.45
C VAL A 211 6.58 19.78 13.20
N VAL A 212 6.57 18.91 14.21
CA VAL A 212 5.90 17.60 14.14
C VAL A 212 4.40 17.76 13.96
N PHE A 213 3.79 18.67 14.71
CA PHE A 213 2.37 19.01 14.57
C PHE A 213 2.03 19.52 13.17
N PHE A 214 2.82 20.46 12.65
CA PHE A 214 2.66 20.99 11.30
C PHE A 214 2.79 19.88 10.24
N LEU A 215 3.79 19.00 10.39
CA LEU A 215 3.99 17.89 9.47
C LEU A 215 2.81 16.91 9.51
N HIS A 216 2.32 16.55 10.70
CA HIS A 216 1.14 15.69 10.85
C HIS A 216 -0.10 16.28 10.18
N LEU A 217 -0.28 17.60 10.24
CA LEU A 217 -1.39 18.30 9.59
C LEU A 217 -1.22 18.42 8.06
N ALA A 218 0.01 18.64 7.58
CA ALA A 218 0.29 18.87 6.16
C ALA A 218 0.37 17.57 5.35
N LEU A 219 0.92 16.48 5.90
CA LEU A 219 1.14 15.23 5.18
C LEU A 219 -0.14 14.56 4.63
N PRO A 220 -1.31 14.61 5.30
CA PRO A 220 -2.57 14.14 4.73
C PRO A 220 -2.92 14.79 3.38
N LEU A 221 -2.53 16.06 3.14
CA LEU A 221 -2.72 16.71 1.84
C LEU A 221 -1.89 16.03 0.74
N GLY A 222 -0.71 15.54 1.10
CA GLY A 222 0.14 14.73 0.21
C GLY A 222 -0.51 13.40 -0.20
N ILE A 223 -1.37 12.83 0.65
CA ILE A 223 -2.12 11.61 0.30
C ILE A 223 -3.04 11.86 -0.91
N ALA A 224 -3.65 13.04 -1.04
CA ALA A 224 -4.50 13.33 -2.20
C ALA A 224 -3.71 13.27 -3.53
N GLY A 225 -2.51 13.85 -3.55
CA GLY A 225 -1.60 13.75 -4.71
C GLY A 225 -1.11 12.32 -4.95
N GLY A 226 -0.78 11.59 -3.88
CA GLY A 226 -0.39 10.18 -3.97
C GLY A 226 -1.52 9.28 -4.47
N LEU A 227 -2.77 9.52 -4.06
CA LEU A 227 -3.96 8.81 -4.54
C LEU A 227 -4.22 9.08 -6.03
N ALA A 228 -4.01 10.33 -6.48
CA ALA A 228 -4.08 10.65 -7.91
C ALA A 228 -3.07 9.82 -8.72
N LEU A 229 -1.82 9.70 -8.25
CA LEU A 229 -0.82 8.83 -8.87
C LEU A 229 -1.19 7.35 -8.80
N HIS A 230 -1.71 6.90 -7.66
CA HIS A 230 -2.12 5.52 -7.40
C HIS A 230 -3.24 5.06 -8.33
N LEU A 231 -4.15 5.96 -8.67
CA LEU A 231 -5.30 5.71 -9.54
C LEU A 231 -5.05 6.11 -11.01
N ALA A 232 -3.91 6.72 -11.35
CA ALA A 232 -3.63 7.34 -12.65
C ALA A 232 -3.79 6.41 -13.88
N ARG A 233 -3.66 5.09 -13.70
CA ARG A 233 -3.79 4.08 -14.78
C ARG A 233 -5.05 3.22 -14.67
N LEU A 234 -6.00 3.64 -13.84
CA LEU A 234 -7.28 2.97 -13.65
C LEU A 234 -8.37 3.94 -14.08
N SER A 235 -9.20 3.55 -15.05
CA SER A 235 -10.43 4.29 -15.31
C SER A 235 -11.51 3.82 -14.34
N ARG A 236 -12.46 4.71 -14.03
CA ARG A 236 -13.64 4.40 -13.21
C ARG A 236 -13.32 3.74 -11.86
N SER A 237 -12.25 4.18 -11.19
CA SER A 237 -11.99 3.82 -9.79
C SER A 237 -12.99 4.52 -8.87
N GLN A 238 -13.59 3.77 -7.96
CA GLN A 238 -14.37 4.34 -6.87
C GLN A 238 -13.40 4.91 -5.83
N LEU A 239 -13.55 6.20 -5.50
CA LEU A 239 -12.72 6.84 -4.48
C LEU A 239 -13.25 6.56 -3.08
N LEU A 240 -14.57 6.64 -2.91
CA LEU A 240 -15.31 6.39 -1.68
C LEU A 240 -16.29 5.23 -1.91
N PRO A 241 -16.62 4.47 -0.86
CA PRO A 241 -17.56 3.38 -0.99
C PRO A 241 -18.99 3.92 -1.02
N ASP A 242 -19.97 3.03 -1.12
CA ASP A 242 -21.37 3.39 -0.92
C ASP A 242 -21.57 4.16 0.42
N TRP A 243 -22.45 5.15 0.42
CA TRP A 243 -22.70 5.99 1.59
C TRP A 243 -23.21 5.17 2.79
N ARG A 244 -23.93 4.07 2.55
CA ARG A 244 -24.45 3.18 3.60
C ARG A 244 -23.31 2.45 4.30
N LEU A 245 -22.31 1.98 3.53
CA LEU A 245 -21.11 1.38 4.10
C LEU A 245 -20.32 2.43 4.90
N SER A 246 -20.17 3.64 4.36
CA SER A 246 -19.48 4.74 5.05
C SER A 246 -20.15 5.08 6.38
N ALA A 247 -21.47 5.22 6.39
CA ALA A 247 -22.26 5.50 7.59
C ALA A 247 -22.14 4.36 8.61
N TRP A 248 -22.18 3.10 8.15
CA TRP A 248 -22.04 1.94 9.03
C TRP A 248 -20.64 1.83 9.64
N LEU A 249 -19.56 2.01 8.88
CA LEU A 249 -18.18 2.02 9.40
C LEU A 249 -17.98 3.19 10.38
N THR A 250 -18.52 4.37 10.06
CA THR A 250 -18.50 5.52 10.96
C THR A 250 -19.25 5.22 12.25
N GLY A 251 -20.44 4.61 12.16
CA GLY A 251 -21.23 4.16 13.31
C GLY A 251 -20.50 3.12 14.16
N ALA A 252 -19.76 2.19 13.53
CA ALA A 252 -18.92 1.22 14.24
C ALA A 252 -17.76 1.91 15.00
N VAL A 253 -17.08 2.86 14.37
CA VAL A 253 -16.04 3.67 15.01
C VAL A 253 -16.61 4.48 16.17
N LEU A 254 -17.79 5.10 16.00
CA LEU A 254 -18.47 5.83 17.07
C LEU A 254 -18.87 4.90 18.23
N ALA A 255 -19.39 3.71 17.94
CA ALA A 255 -19.73 2.72 18.96
C ALA A 255 -18.49 2.27 19.74
N ALA A 256 -17.37 2.02 19.05
CA ALA A 256 -16.09 1.70 19.69
C ALA A 256 -15.57 2.87 20.53
N ALA A 257 -15.66 4.10 20.02
CA ALA A 257 -15.26 5.32 20.72
C ALA A 257 -16.07 5.55 22.01
N LEU A 258 -17.36 5.21 22.01
CA LEU A 258 -18.24 5.32 23.17
C LEU A 258 -18.00 4.18 24.18
N ALA A 259 -17.82 2.95 23.69
CA ALA A 259 -17.65 1.77 24.54
C ALA A 259 -16.25 1.71 25.18
N TYR A 260 -15.21 2.08 24.42
CA TYR A 260 -13.81 2.07 24.82
C TYR A 260 -13.16 3.42 24.50
N PRO A 261 -13.40 4.48 25.27
CA PRO A 261 -12.80 5.78 25.01
C PRO A 261 -11.26 5.74 25.03
N ALA A 262 -10.63 6.46 24.10
CA ALA A 262 -9.18 6.55 24.04
C ALA A 262 -8.64 7.32 25.26
N THR A 263 -7.64 6.74 25.94
CA THR A 263 -7.03 7.32 27.14
C THR A 263 -5.55 7.67 26.94
N ASN A 264 -5.03 8.56 27.79
CA ASN A 264 -3.61 8.88 27.87
C ASN A 264 -2.88 7.84 28.71
N ALA A 265 -1.69 7.44 28.28
CA ALA A 265 -0.72 6.88 29.22
C ALA A 265 -0.18 8.00 30.14
N ALA A 266 0.63 7.63 31.13
CA ALA A 266 1.30 8.61 31.97
C ALA A 266 2.15 9.58 31.13
N VAL A 267 2.31 10.81 31.63
CA VAL A 267 3.07 11.86 30.96
C VAL A 267 4.53 11.44 30.70
N ALA A 268 5.09 11.90 29.58
CA ALA A 268 6.49 11.70 29.25
C ALA A 268 7.41 12.40 30.25
N HIS A 269 8.39 11.67 30.77
CA HIS A 269 9.46 12.21 31.63
C HIS A 269 10.80 11.66 31.16
N MET A 270 11.64 12.52 30.58
CA MET A 270 12.92 12.11 29.97
C MET A 270 13.85 11.42 30.98
N ALA A 271 13.80 11.81 32.26
CA ALA A 271 14.60 11.22 33.34
C ALA A 271 14.09 9.84 33.82
N VAL A 272 12.94 9.35 33.32
CA VAL A 272 12.34 8.07 33.75
C VAL A 272 12.19 7.15 32.54
N LYS A 273 12.71 5.92 32.63
CA LYS A 273 12.54 4.89 31.60
C LYS A 273 11.16 4.25 31.73
N PRO A 274 10.27 4.35 30.73
CA PRO A 274 8.99 3.65 30.78
C PRO A 274 9.20 2.13 30.63
N VAL A 275 8.68 1.35 31.59
CA VAL A 275 8.90 -0.11 31.67
C VAL A 275 7.72 -0.91 31.13
N ARG A 276 6.49 -0.52 31.48
CA ARG A 276 5.25 -1.18 31.05
C ARG A 276 4.21 -0.12 30.69
N PHE A 277 3.60 -0.29 29.52
CA PHE A 277 2.51 0.54 29.03
C PHE A 277 1.75 -0.24 27.95
N THR A 278 0.59 0.26 27.52
CA THR A 278 -0.13 -0.33 26.40
C THR A 278 0.36 0.25 25.08
N MET A 279 0.55 -0.59 24.08
CA MET A 279 1.09 -0.24 22.79
C MET A 279 0.08 -0.54 21.69
N ASP A 280 0.00 0.39 20.75
CA ASP A 280 -0.71 0.18 19.51
C ASP A 280 0.21 -0.44 18.46
N TRP A 281 -0.09 -1.68 18.11
CA TRP A 281 0.69 -2.42 17.13
C TRP A 281 0.50 -1.96 15.69
N TRP A 282 -0.55 -1.18 15.37
CA TRP A 282 -0.75 -0.65 14.02
C TRP A 282 0.36 0.32 13.62
N TYR A 283 0.80 1.15 14.55
CA TYR A 283 1.80 2.20 14.29
C TYR A 283 3.10 1.98 15.05
N LEU A 284 3.04 1.48 16.29
CA LEU A 284 4.17 1.45 17.22
C LEU A 284 4.92 0.11 17.24
N TRP A 285 4.58 -0.84 16.37
CA TRP A 285 5.31 -2.11 16.27
C TRP A 285 6.84 -1.95 16.11
N PRO A 286 7.39 -0.87 15.49
CA PRO A 286 8.84 -0.71 15.44
C PRO A 286 9.50 -0.57 16.81
N LEU A 287 8.79 -0.08 17.83
CA LEU A 287 9.32 -0.02 19.21
C LEU A 287 9.68 -1.41 19.75
N ALA A 288 9.07 -2.47 19.22
CA ALA A 288 9.45 -3.84 19.58
C ALA A 288 10.82 -4.24 19.01
N ILE A 289 11.27 -3.66 17.89
CA ILE A 289 12.54 -4.02 17.23
C ILE A 289 13.65 -3.00 17.50
N THR A 290 13.33 -1.73 17.75
CA THR A 290 14.31 -0.64 17.98
C THR A 290 15.19 -0.89 19.19
N ALA A 291 14.67 -1.56 20.23
CA ALA A 291 15.46 -1.94 21.40
C ALA A 291 16.53 -3.00 21.10
N ARG A 292 16.45 -3.69 19.95
CA ARG A 292 17.36 -4.79 19.56
C ARG A 292 18.31 -4.42 18.43
N LEU A 293 18.09 -3.28 17.78
CA LEU A 293 18.85 -2.83 16.61
C LEU A 293 19.54 -1.51 16.90
N SER A 294 20.75 -1.33 16.37
CA SER A 294 21.39 0.00 16.34
C SER A 294 20.61 0.94 15.42
N GLY A 295 20.81 2.26 15.53
CA GLY A 295 20.19 3.22 14.62
C GLY A 295 20.48 2.91 13.14
N GLY A 296 21.70 2.45 12.83
CA GLY A 296 22.07 1.99 11.49
C GLY A 296 21.36 0.69 11.09
N GLY A 297 21.17 -0.23 12.04
CA GLY A 297 20.38 -1.44 11.85
C GLY A 297 18.91 -1.14 11.53
N ILE A 298 18.31 -0.12 12.16
CA ILE A 298 16.95 0.34 11.89
C ILE A 298 16.83 0.86 10.46
N TRP A 299 17.76 1.74 10.03
CA TRP A 299 17.77 2.25 8.66
C TRP A 299 17.95 1.14 7.63
N LEU A 300 18.88 0.21 7.88
CA LEU A 300 19.09 -0.93 6.99
C LEU A 300 17.82 -1.79 6.89
N ALA A 301 17.17 -2.11 8.02
CA ALA A 301 15.93 -2.88 8.03
C ALA A 301 14.80 -2.16 7.27
N ALA A 302 14.63 -0.84 7.48
CA ALA A 302 13.64 -0.03 6.79
C ALA A 302 13.89 0.03 5.28
N LEU A 303 15.15 0.24 4.86
CA LEU A 303 15.55 0.28 3.46
C LEU A 303 15.37 -1.08 2.78
N LEU A 304 15.79 -2.18 3.41
CA LEU A 304 15.61 -3.53 2.87
C LEU A 304 14.13 -3.90 2.75
N THR A 305 13.32 -3.58 3.75
CA THR A 305 11.87 -3.84 3.72
C THR A 305 11.20 -3.04 2.61
N THR A 306 11.49 -1.74 2.53
CA THR A 306 10.94 -0.86 1.50
C THR A 306 11.37 -1.29 0.11
N ALA A 307 12.66 -1.59 -0.09
CA ALA A 307 13.19 -2.08 -1.35
C ALA A 307 12.54 -3.43 -1.72
N GLY A 308 12.40 -4.35 -0.78
CA GLY A 308 11.74 -5.65 -1.00
C GLY A 308 10.29 -5.49 -1.47
N LEU A 309 9.50 -4.65 -0.79
CA LEU A 309 8.09 -4.37 -1.12
C LEU A 309 7.95 -3.61 -2.44
N VAL A 310 8.71 -2.53 -2.64
CA VAL A 310 8.67 -1.72 -3.87
C VAL A 310 9.08 -2.57 -5.06
N THR A 311 10.11 -3.40 -4.94
CA THR A 311 10.63 -4.15 -6.08
C THR A 311 9.79 -5.37 -6.45
N VAL A 312 8.79 -5.79 -5.66
CA VAL A 312 7.89 -6.94 -5.94
C VAL A 312 7.55 -7.11 -7.43
N PRO A 313 7.12 -6.08 -8.18
CA PRO A 313 6.81 -6.21 -9.60
C PRO A 313 7.96 -6.68 -10.49
N TRP A 314 9.22 -6.46 -10.11
CA TRP A 314 10.39 -6.75 -10.94
C TRP A 314 11.06 -8.09 -10.65
N TRP A 315 10.95 -8.63 -9.43
CA TRP A 315 11.51 -9.95 -9.10
C TRP A 315 10.44 -11.05 -9.03
N LEU A 316 9.20 -10.73 -8.62
CA LEU A 316 8.09 -11.70 -8.70
C LEU A 316 7.49 -11.78 -10.10
N ALA A 317 7.30 -10.68 -10.82
CA ALA A 317 6.79 -10.76 -12.20
C ALA A 317 7.94 -11.06 -13.18
N ARG A 318 7.88 -12.21 -13.86
CA ARG A 318 8.81 -12.52 -14.95
C ARG A 318 8.49 -11.60 -16.14
N ARG A 319 9.51 -11.03 -16.77
CA ARG A 319 9.32 -10.23 -17.98
C ARG A 319 8.89 -11.15 -19.13
N ARG A 320 7.69 -10.96 -19.69
CA ARG A 320 7.40 -11.36 -21.07
C ARG A 320 7.85 -10.25 -22.02
N PRO A 321 8.21 -10.56 -23.27
CA PRO A 321 8.11 -9.57 -24.32
C PRO A 321 6.66 -9.08 -24.39
N ARG A 322 6.47 -7.78 -24.12
CA ARG A 322 5.18 -7.06 -24.04
C ARG A 322 4.16 -7.33 -25.18
N PRO A 323 4.53 -7.57 -26.46
CA PRO A 323 3.53 -7.81 -27.50
C PRO A 323 2.65 -9.05 -27.28
N VAL A 324 3.12 -10.05 -26.52
CA VAL A 324 2.44 -11.34 -26.40
C VAL A 324 1.18 -11.27 -25.52
N PHE A 325 0.92 -10.19 -24.79
CA PHE A 325 -0.26 -10.11 -23.90
C PHE A 325 -1.24 -8.98 -24.21
N GLN A 326 -0.95 -8.17 -25.21
CA GLN A 326 -1.71 -6.96 -25.46
C GLN A 326 -2.86 -7.23 -26.42
N ALA A 327 -3.86 -6.34 -26.35
CA ALA A 327 -4.83 -6.25 -27.42
C ALA A 327 -4.14 -5.78 -28.70
N THR A 328 -4.67 -6.17 -29.85
CA THR A 328 -4.21 -5.79 -31.18
C THR A 328 -5.34 -5.14 -31.95
N VAL A 329 -4.99 -4.30 -32.94
CA VAL A 329 -5.99 -3.64 -33.81
C VAL A 329 -5.79 -4.10 -35.24
N ASN A 330 -6.84 -4.70 -35.82
CA ASN A 330 -6.96 -4.89 -37.26
C ASN A 330 -7.67 -3.66 -37.84
N ILE A 331 -6.88 -2.75 -38.41
CA ILE A 331 -7.35 -1.46 -38.94
C ILE A 331 -8.40 -1.69 -40.03
N ALA A 332 -8.24 -2.70 -40.88
CA ALA A 332 -9.18 -2.99 -41.97
C ALA A 332 -10.61 -3.26 -41.47
N ARG A 333 -10.76 -3.76 -40.23
CA ARG A 333 -12.05 -4.06 -39.57
C ARG A 333 -12.45 -3.03 -38.51
N CYS A 334 -11.73 -1.93 -38.38
CA CYS A 334 -12.06 -0.84 -37.47
C CYS A 334 -12.97 0.19 -38.17
N PHE A 335 -14.15 0.48 -37.61
CA PHE A 335 -15.15 1.39 -38.18
C PHE A 335 -15.35 2.67 -37.34
N SER A 336 -14.39 3.05 -36.49
CA SER A 336 -14.43 4.29 -35.69
C SER A 336 -15.62 4.43 -34.71
N CYS A 337 -16.24 3.33 -34.25
CA CYS A 337 -17.40 3.40 -33.33
C CYS A 337 -17.06 3.77 -31.88
N THR A 338 -15.78 3.82 -31.50
CA THR A 338 -15.25 4.22 -30.18
C THR A 338 -15.58 3.33 -28.98
N LEU A 339 -16.45 2.32 -29.11
CA LEU A 339 -16.86 1.44 -28.00
C LEU A 339 -15.68 0.80 -27.26
N CYS A 340 -14.68 0.30 -27.99
CA CYS A 340 -13.49 -0.30 -27.38
C CYS A 340 -12.69 0.66 -26.48
N SER A 341 -12.69 1.96 -26.79
CA SER A 341 -12.06 3.02 -26.00
C SER A 341 -12.85 3.28 -24.72
N HIS A 342 -14.17 3.43 -24.83
CA HIS A 342 -15.07 3.61 -23.68
C HIS A 342 -15.03 2.41 -22.73
N ASP A 343 -14.95 1.21 -23.31
CA ASP A 343 -14.91 -0.07 -22.61
C ASP A 343 -13.49 -0.44 -22.13
N CYS A 344 -12.50 0.45 -22.18
CA CYS A 344 -11.18 0.14 -21.62
C CYS A 344 -11.11 0.51 -20.12
N PRO A 345 -11.07 -0.45 -19.17
CA PRO A 345 -10.91 -0.17 -17.72
C PRO A 345 -9.55 0.43 -17.33
N PHE A 346 -8.60 0.47 -18.26
CA PHE A 346 -7.24 0.95 -18.03
C PHE A 346 -6.91 2.19 -18.87
N GLY A 347 -7.86 2.72 -19.64
CA GLY A 347 -7.63 3.85 -20.54
C GLY A 347 -6.45 3.60 -21.49
N ALA A 348 -6.33 2.37 -22.00
CA ALA A 348 -5.25 1.90 -22.84
C ALA A 348 -5.55 2.01 -24.34
N ILE A 349 -6.73 2.49 -24.72
CA ILE A 349 -7.14 2.67 -26.10
C ILE A 349 -7.45 4.14 -26.31
N THR A 350 -6.87 4.71 -27.36
CA THR A 350 -7.12 6.07 -27.82
C THR A 350 -7.58 6.01 -29.27
N MET A 351 -8.54 6.86 -29.65
CA MET A 351 -8.95 7.00 -31.05
C MET A 351 -8.03 8.04 -31.72
N VAL A 352 -7.30 7.63 -32.75
CA VAL A 352 -6.35 8.49 -33.49
C VAL A 352 -6.81 8.66 -34.94
N PRO A 353 -6.39 9.73 -35.64
CA PRO A 353 -6.68 9.89 -37.06
C PRO A 353 -6.29 8.64 -37.86
N ARG A 354 -7.15 8.28 -38.80
CA ARG A 354 -7.00 7.06 -39.60
C ARG A 354 -5.94 7.23 -40.70
N THR A 355 -5.21 6.16 -41.02
CA THR A 355 -4.07 6.23 -41.97
C THR A 355 -4.24 5.43 -43.27
N ASP A 356 -5.33 4.67 -43.43
CA ASP A 356 -5.51 3.73 -44.56
C ASP A 356 -6.52 4.21 -45.63
N GLY A 357 -6.94 5.47 -45.58
CA GLY A 357 -7.81 6.09 -46.59
C GLY A 357 -9.28 5.64 -46.60
N LYS A 358 -9.73 4.78 -45.68
CA LYS A 358 -11.16 4.42 -45.56
C LYS A 358 -12.01 5.60 -45.05
N PRO A 359 -13.34 5.63 -45.30
CA PRO A 359 -14.21 6.77 -44.96
C PRO A 359 -14.42 7.02 -43.45
N PHE A 360 -13.77 6.27 -42.57
CA PHE A 360 -13.91 6.42 -41.12
C PHE A 360 -12.90 7.45 -40.59
N PRO A 361 -13.32 8.40 -39.74
CA PRO A 361 -12.47 9.52 -39.35
C PRO A 361 -11.31 9.11 -38.41
N SER A 362 -11.44 8.00 -37.69
CA SER A 362 -10.44 7.56 -36.72
C SER A 362 -10.24 6.03 -36.69
N GLN A 363 -9.15 5.61 -36.06
CA GLN A 363 -8.83 4.21 -35.76
C GLN A 363 -8.43 4.06 -34.30
N ALA A 364 -8.66 2.88 -33.73
CA ALA A 364 -8.18 2.58 -32.39
C ALA A 364 -6.66 2.40 -32.41
N GLN A 365 -5.98 2.96 -31.40
CA GLN A 365 -4.59 2.71 -31.11
C GLN A 365 -4.46 2.26 -29.66
N ILE A 366 -3.66 1.24 -29.43
CA ILE A 366 -3.46 0.64 -28.11
C ILE A 366 -2.15 1.14 -27.53
N ASP A 367 -2.18 1.64 -26.30
CA ASP A 367 -1.01 1.95 -25.49
C ASP A 367 -0.48 0.67 -24.79
N PRO A 368 0.68 0.14 -25.22
CA PRO A 368 1.30 -1.05 -24.63
C PRO A 368 1.62 -0.89 -23.13
N ALA A 369 1.83 0.33 -22.64
CA ALA A 369 2.20 0.59 -21.26
C ALA A 369 1.00 0.53 -20.30
N ARG A 370 -0.22 0.63 -20.82
CA ARG A 370 -1.48 0.60 -20.05
C ARG A 370 -2.28 -0.69 -20.24
N CYS A 371 -2.15 -1.35 -21.39
CA CYS A 371 -2.92 -2.56 -21.68
C CYS A 371 -2.44 -3.75 -20.83
N ILE A 372 -3.37 -4.40 -20.12
CA ILE A 372 -3.10 -5.62 -19.33
C ILE A 372 -3.62 -6.92 -20.00
N GLY A 373 -4.12 -6.83 -21.24
CA GLY A 373 -4.63 -8.02 -21.96
C GLY A 373 -5.97 -8.58 -21.47
N CYS A 374 -6.79 -7.80 -20.76
CA CYS A 374 -8.03 -8.30 -20.14
C CYS A 374 -9.14 -8.76 -21.12
N GLY A 375 -9.04 -8.41 -22.42
CA GLY A 375 -9.98 -8.83 -23.46
C GLY A 375 -11.32 -8.10 -23.50
N VAL A 376 -11.61 -7.20 -22.56
CA VAL A 376 -12.94 -6.56 -22.47
C VAL A 376 -13.26 -5.66 -23.68
N CYS A 377 -12.24 -5.03 -24.25
CA CYS A 377 -12.35 -4.26 -25.49
C CYS A 377 -12.60 -5.14 -26.73
N ALA A 378 -12.14 -6.39 -26.74
CA ALA A 378 -12.41 -7.33 -27.82
C ALA A 378 -13.89 -7.72 -27.84
N GLY A 379 -14.48 -7.99 -26.66
CA GLY A 379 -15.92 -8.23 -26.55
C GLY A 379 -16.80 -7.01 -26.87
N ALA A 380 -16.23 -5.80 -26.91
CA ALA A 380 -16.91 -4.57 -27.35
C ALA A 380 -16.83 -4.35 -28.87
N CYS A 381 -16.12 -5.20 -29.62
CA CYS A 381 -15.82 -5.00 -31.03
C CYS A 381 -16.53 -6.06 -31.90
N ASP A 382 -17.78 -5.77 -32.28
CA ASP A 382 -18.60 -6.66 -33.15
C ASP A 382 -18.01 -6.94 -34.54
N THR A 383 -17.10 -6.08 -34.99
CA THR A 383 -16.38 -6.26 -36.24
C THR A 383 -15.12 -7.10 -36.06
N GLN A 384 -14.77 -7.49 -34.83
CA GLN A 384 -13.52 -8.17 -34.46
C GLN A 384 -12.28 -7.45 -35.01
N GLY A 385 -12.34 -6.11 -35.04
CA GLY A 385 -11.20 -5.23 -35.31
C GLY A 385 -10.27 -5.07 -34.11
N ILE A 386 -10.70 -5.48 -32.90
CA ILE A 386 -9.85 -5.61 -31.72
C ILE A 386 -9.70 -7.10 -31.41
N GLY A 387 -8.46 -7.57 -31.30
CA GLY A 387 -8.11 -8.94 -30.92
C GLY A 387 -7.17 -8.98 -29.73
N LEU A 388 -6.78 -10.18 -29.31
CA LEU A 388 -5.66 -10.41 -28.40
C LEU A 388 -4.60 -11.19 -29.16
N ALA A 389 -3.33 -10.74 -29.13
CA ALA A 389 -2.26 -11.38 -29.91
C ALA A 389 -2.08 -12.89 -29.63
N TRP A 390 -2.50 -13.33 -28.45
CA TRP A 390 -2.36 -14.68 -27.92
C TRP A 390 -3.69 -15.44 -27.83
N PHE A 391 -4.81 -14.78 -28.17
CA PHE A 391 -6.17 -15.34 -28.13
C PHE A 391 -7.04 -14.59 -29.15
N ASP A 392 -6.71 -14.80 -30.43
CA ASP A 392 -7.36 -14.09 -31.52
C ASP A 392 -8.83 -14.48 -31.62
N ALA A 393 -9.71 -13.46 -31.52
CA ALA A 393 -11.15 -13.67 -31.55
C ALA A 393 -11.63 -14.23 -32.89
N GLN A 394 -10.98 -13.88 -34.00
CA GLN A 394 -11.39 -14.37 -35.31
C GLN A 394 -11.09 -15.85 -35.47
N GLN A 395 -9.87 -16.25 -35.14
CA GLN A 395 -9.46 -17.65 -35.15
C GLN A 395 -10.35 -18.50 -34.22
N VAL A 396 -10.51 -18.08 -32.96
CA VAL A 396 -11.35 -18.80 -31.98
C VAL A 396 -12.81 -18.89 -32.47
N THR A 397 -13.35 -17.83 -33.08
CA THR A 397 -14.69 -17.86 -33.66
C THR A 397 -14.81 -18.91 -34.76
N ARG A 398 -13.90 -18.91 -35.74
CA ARG A 398 -13.94 -19.85 -36.88
C ARG A 398 -13.92 -21.30 -36.41
N GLU A 399 -13.08 -21.59 -35.41
CA GLU A 399 -13.00 -22.93 -34.83
C GLU A 399 -14.25 -23.35 -34.08
N LEU A 400 -14.85 -22.44 -33.31
CA LEU A 400 -16.10 -22.71 -32.62
C LEU A 400 -17.24 -22.94 -33.60
N GLU A 401 -17.33 -22.13 -34.65
CA GLU A 401 -18.32 -22.30 -35.72
C GLU A 401 -18.12 -23.63 -36.46
N ALA A 402 -16.89 -23.98 -36.81
CA ALA A 402 -16.56 -25.26 -37.45
C ALA A 402 -16.90 -26.45 -36.54
N PHE A 403 -16.56 -26.36 -35.24
CA PHE A 403 -16.91 -27.37 -34.25
C PHE A 403 -18.43 -27.55 -34.11
N VAL A 404 -19.18 -26.45 -33.99
CA VAL A 404 -20.64 -26.49 -33.87
C VAL A 404 -21.26 -27.07 -35.14
N ALA A 405 -20.80 -26.65 -36.31
CA ALA A 405 -21.31 -27.17 -37.58
C ALA A 405 -21.04 -28.67 -37.74
N ALA A 406 -19.85 -29.14 -37.37
CA ALA A 406 -19.49 -30.56 -37.43
C ALA A 406 -20.34 -31.42 -36.50
N GLU A 407 -20.58 -30.98 -35.26
CA GLU A 407 -21.42 -31.71 -34.30
C GLU A 407 -22.91 -31.66 -34.66
N ALA A 408 -23.39 -30.50 -35.16
CA ALA A 408 -24.75 -30.37 -35.67
C ALA A 408 -24.99 -31.30 -36.88
N ALA A 409 -24.01 -31.45 -37.78
CA ALA A 409 -24.08 -32.40 -38.90
C ALA A 409 -24.15 -33.86 -38.46
N ARG A 410 -23.62 -34.19 -37.26
CA ARG A 410 -23.74 -35.53 -36.64
C ARG A 410 -25.08 -35.75 -35.95
N GLY A 411 -26.01 -34.78 -36.01
CA GLY A 411 -27.33 -34.85 -35.36
C GLY A 411 -27.29 -34.58 -33.85
N ALA A 412 -26.14 -34.17 -33.29
CA ALA A 412 -25.96 -33.92 -31.87
C ALA A 412 -25.54 -32.45 -31.66
N PRO A 413 -26.47 -31.48 -31.67
CA PRO A 413 -26.13 -30.07 -31.50
C PRO A 413 -25.43 -29.87 -30.14
N PRO A 414 -24.19 -29.34 -30.12
CA PRO A 414 -23.40 -29.29 -28.90
C PRO A 414 -23.91 -28.16 -27.98
N ALA A 415 -23.74 -28.32 -26.67
CA ALA A 415 -23.85 -27.22 -25.73
C ALA A 415 -22.46 -26.69 -25.40
N LEU A 416 -22.25 -25.37 -25.42
CA LEU A 416 -20.96 -24.73 -25.16
C LEU A 416 -20.96 -24.03 -23.80
N ALA A 417 -19.89 -24.21 -23.03
CA ALA A 417 -19.69 -23.49 -21.78
C ALA A 417 -18.40 -22.67 -21.82
N PHE A 418 -18.52 -21.35 -21.93
CA PHE A 418 -17.40 -20.43 -21.83
C PHE A 418 -17.09 -20.14 -20.36
N VAL A 419 -15.90 -20.50 -19.88
CA VAL A 419 -15.54 -20.33 -18.46
C VAL A 419 -14.38 -19.36 -18.31
N CYS A 420 -14.59 -18.30 -17.53
CA CYS A 420 -13.53 -17.36 -17.17
C CYS A 420 -12.38 -18.09 -16.48
N ALA A 421 -11.15 -17.93 -16.96
CA ALA A 421 -9.96 -18.60 -16.45
C ALA A 421 -9.60 -18.18 -15.01
N GLN A 422 -10.11 -17.03 -14.55
CA GLN A 422 -9.99 -16.61 -13.15
C GLN A 422 -10.97 -17.36 -12.21
N SER A 423 -11.94 -18.09 -12.76
CA SER A 423 -12.89 -18.86 -11.97
C SER A 423 -12.16 -20.00 -11.25
N ASP A 424 -12.51 -20.22 -9.97
CA ASP A 424 -11.95 -21.30 -9.15
C ASP A 424 -10.46 -21.15 -8.77
N GLY A 425 -10.03 -19.92 -8.45
CA GLY A 425 -8.70 -19.67 -7.84
C GLY A 425 -7.62 -19.17 -8.79
N GLY A 426 -7.95 -18.83 -10.03
CA GLY A 426 -7.02 -18.19 -10.96
C GLY A 426 -6.51 -19.10 -12.08
N TRP A 427 -5.79 -18.49 -13.03
CA TRP A 427 -5.47 -19.06 -14.34
C TRP A 427 -4.61 -20.32 -14.24
N GLU A 428 -3.73 -20.38 -13.24
CA GLU A 428 -2.77 -21.45 -12.98
C GLU A 428 -3.39 -22.69 -12.33
N LEU A 429 -4.58 -22.51 -11.74
CA LEU A 429 -5.34 -23.58 -11.10
C LEU A 429 -6.51 -24.04 -11.97
N PHE A 430 -6.70 -23.42 -13.15
CA PHE A 430 -7.78 -23.79 -14.05
C PHE A 430 -7.55 -25.21 -14.62
N ASP A 431 -8.45 -26.12 -14.27
CA ASP A 431 -8.47 -27.49 -14.79
C ASP A 431 -9.71 -27.74 -15.66
N ARG A 432 -9.49 -27.92 -16.97
CA ARG A 432 -10.55 -28.23 -17.95
C ARG A 432 -11.33 -29.50 -17.58
N VAL A 433 -10.65 -30.52 -17.05
CA VAL A 433 -11.27 -31.81 -16.74
C VAL A 433 -12.19 -31.66 -15.52
N ALA A 434 -11.73 -30.97 -14.48
CA ALA A 434 -12.59 -30.61 -13.35
C ALA A 434 -13.83 -29.81 -13.78
N TRP A 435 -13.66 -28.82 -14.66
CA TRP A 435 -14.79 -28.03 -15.18
C TRP A 435 -15.75 -28.84 -16.06
N ALA A 436 -15.24 -29.74 -16.89
CA ALA A 436 -16.08 -30.63 -17.70
C ALA A 436 -16.92 -31.58 -16.82
N ARG A 437 -16.35 -32.08 -15.70
CA ARG A 437 -17.10 -32.87 -14.71
C ARG A 437 -18.21 -32.07 -14.02
N ARG A 438 -17.99 -30.77 -13.77
CA ARG A 438 -18.99 -29.87 -13.17
C ARG A 438 -20.12 -29.46 -14.13
N LEU A 439 -19.85 -29.49 -15.44
CA LEU A 439 -20.78 -29.08 -16.48
C LEU A 439 -21.04 -30.24 -17.46
N PRO A 440 -21.69 -31.33 -16.99
CA PRO A 440 -21.90 -32.50 -17.81
C PRO A 440 -22.72 -32.17 -19.07
N GLY A 441 -22.21 -32.64 -20.22
CA GLY A 441 -22.80 -32.42 -21.54
C GLY A 441 -22.62 -31.01 -22.11
N TYR A 442 -21.73 -30.20 -21.51
CA TYR A 442 -21.20 -28.99 -22.13
C TYR A 442 -19.77 -29.21 -22.60
N ALA A 443 -19.45 -28.75 -23.80
CA ALA A 443 -18.08 -28.58 -24.25
C ALA A 443 -17.50 -27.30 -23.62
N VAL A 444 -16.65 -27.50 -22.61
CA VAL A 444 -16.01 -26.40 -21.87
C VAL A 444 -14.95 -25.70 -22.73
N ARG A 445 -15.00 -24.37 -22.76
CA ARG A 445 -14.08 -23.48 -23.46
C ARG A 445 -13.58 -22.41 -22.49
N PRO A 446 -12.31 -22.44 -22.07
CA PRO A 446 -11.80 -21.38 -21.21
C PRO A 446 -11.66 -20.09 -22.00
N ILE A 447 -11.99 -18.98 -21.33
CA ILE A 447 -11.86 -17.63 -21.84
C ILE A 447 -11.11 -16.78 -20.81
N PRO A 448 -10.38 -15.73 -21.21
CA PRO A 448 -9.64 -14.94 -20.24
C PRO A 448 -10.51 -14.11 -19.30
N CYS A 449 -11.69 -13.70 -19.77
CA CYS A 449 -12.64 -12.90 -19.01
C CYS A 449 -14.02 -13.07 -19.64
N ALA A 450 -15.08 -13.09 -18.85
CA ALA A 450 -16.45 -13.05 -19.37
C ALA A 450 -16.69 -11.84 -20.31
N GLY A 451 -16.07 -10.69 -20.01
CA GLY A 451 -16.17 -9.48 -20.83
C GLY A 451 -15.53 -9.58 -22.23
N TRP A 452 -14.77 -10.64 -22.52
CA TRP A 452 -14.23 -10.92 -23.85
C TRP A 452 -15.29 -11.42 -24.82
N ILE A 453 -16.37 -12.05 -24.34
CA ILE A 453 -17.43 -12.60 -25.20
C ILE A 453 -18.18 -11.45 -25.88
N GLU A 454 -18.14 -11.43 -27.20
CA GLU A 454 -18.99 -10.58 -28.02
C GLU A 454 -20.39 -11.19 -28.21
N PRO A 455 -21.49 -10.42 -28.10
CA PRO A 455 -22.84 -10.93 -28.33
C PRO A 455 -23.03 -11.53 -29.73
N LYS A 456 -22.38 -10.97 -30.75
CA LYS A 456 -22.44 -11.48 -32.12
C LYS A 456 -21.84 -12.88 -32.27
N LEU A 457 -20.86 -13.28 -31.45
CA LEU A 457 -20.36 -14.65 -31.41
C LEU A 457 -21.45 -15.58 -30.89
N VAL A 458 -22.12 -15.20 -29.81
CA VAL A 458 -23.26 -15.95 -29.25
C VAL A 458 -24.37 -16.10 -30.30
N GLU A 459 -24.73 -15.00 -30.99
CA GLU A 459 -25.74 -15.02 -32.06
C GLU A 459 -25.36 -16.00 -33.19
N ARG A 460 -24.11 -15.96 -33.67
CA ARG A 460 -23.62 -16.84 -34.74
C ARG A 460 -23.63 -18.31 -34.32
N LEU A 461 -23.19 -18.63 -33.10
CA LEU A 461 -23.19 -19.99 -32.60
C LEU A 461 -24.62 -20.54 -32.48
N ILE A 462 -25.57 -19.72 -32.01
CA ILE A 462 -27.00 -20.08 -31.98
C ILE A 462 -27.55 -20.28 -33.39
N GLY A 463 -27.24 -19.38 -34.33
CA GLY A 463 -27.63 -19.51 -35.73
C GLY A 463 -27.06 -20.75 -36.43
N LYS A 464 -25.87 -21.22 -36.03
CA LYS A 464 -25.23 -22.46 -36.52
C LYS A 464 -25.77 -23.74 -35.86
N GLY A 465 -26.72 -23.63 -34.92
CA GLY A 465 -27.39 -24.78 -34.33
C GLY A 465 -26.85 -25.23 -32.97
N VAL A 466 -26.08 -24.40 -32.25
CA VAL A 466 -25.70 -24.74 -30.86
C VAL A 466 -26.96 -24.95 -29.99
N ALA A 467 -26.92 -25.95 -29.11
CA ALA A 467 -28.05 -26.26 -28.24
C ALA A 467 -28.21 -25.22 -27.13
N ALA A 468 -27.09 -24.80 -26.52
CA ALA A 468 -27.04 -23.82 -25.45
C ALA A 468 -25.64 -23.18 -25.35
N VAL A 469 -25.57 -21.93 -24.90
CA VAL A 469 -24.35 -21.17 -24.62
C VAL A 469 -24.37 -20.70 -23.16
N LEU A 470 -23.60 -21.36 -22.31
CA LEU A 470 -23.41 -20.96 -20.91
C LEU A 470 -22.14 -20.13 -20.78
N ILE A 471 -22.21 -18.96 -20.16
CA ILE A 471 -21.03 -18.11 -19.90
C ILE A 471 -20.84 -17.98 -18.39
N VAL A 472 -19.68 -18.41 -17.90
CA VAL A 472 -19.35 -18.47 -16.48
C VAL A 472 -18.37 -17.36 -16.12
N GLY A 473 -18.84 -16.39 -15.35
CA GLY A 473 -18.06 -15.29 -14.78
C GLY A 473 -17.36 -15.70 -13.47
N CYS A 474 -16.32 -14.96 -13.08
CA CYS A 474 -15.65 -15.20 -11.79
C CYS A 474 -16.54 -14.71 -10.64
N GLY A 475 -16.61 -15.43 -9.51
CA GLY A 475 -17.41 -15.02 -8.35
C GLY A 475 -16.72 -14.03 -7.39
N SER A 476 -15.56 -13.48 -7.75
CA SER A 476 -14.84 -12.56 -6.87
C SER A 476 -15.47 -11.17 -6.90
N SER A 477 -15.61 -10.58 -5.71
CA SER A 477 -16.01 -9.18 -5.52
C SER A 477 -14.98 -8.18 -6.09
N GLU A 478 -13.73 -8.63 -6.28
CA GLU A 478 -12.62 -7.88 -6.85
C GLU A 478 -12.07 -8.58 -8.10
N ALA A 479 -12.94 -8.81 -9.08
CA ALA A 479 -12.57 -9.43 -10.36
C ALA A 479 -11.25 -8.88 -10.93
N PHE A 480 -10.39 -9.78 -11.42
CA PHE A 480 -9.11 -9.42 -12.04
C PHE A 480 -9.31 -8.44 -13.20
N CYS A 481 -10.34 -8.69 -14.02
CA CYS A 481 -10.86 -7.79 -15.04
C CYS A 481 -12.08 -7.06 -14.47
N LYS A 482 -11.89 -5.84 -13.94
CA LYS A 482 -12.85 -5.07 -13.12
C LYS A 482 -14.33 -5.11 -13.55
N GLU A 483 -14.62 -5.17 -14.85
CA GLU A 483 -15.96 -4.88 -15.38
C GLU A 483 -16.56 -6.00 -16.26
N GLY A 484 -15.84 -7.11 -16.46
CA GLY A 484 -16.31 -8.18 -17.36
C GLY A 484 -17.63 -8.82 -16.94
N ASN A 485 -17.79 -9.08 -15.64
CA ASN A 485 -19.01 -9.64 -15.07
C ASN A 485 -20.19 -8.64 -15.03
N THR A 486 -19.92 -7.35 -15.27
CA THR A 486 -20.94 -6.29 -15.28
C THR A 486 -21.42 -6.01 -16.71
N TRP A 487 -20.48 -5.90 -17.65
CA TRP A 487 -20.82 -5.48 -19.01
C TRP A 487 -21.38 -6.59 -19.88
N LEU A 488 -20.90 -7.83 -19.73
CA LEU A 488 -21.44 -8.93 -20.52
C LEU A 488 -22.95 -9.12 -20.26
N PRO A 489 -23.45 -9.19 -19.01
CA PRO A 489 -24.89 -9.26 -18.76
C PRO A 489 -25.67 -8.08 -19.33
N ALA A 490 -25.11 -6.86 -19.27
CA ALA A 490 -25.74 -5.68 -19.85
C ALA A 490 -25.86 -5.78 -21.38
N ARG A 491 -24.83 -6.32 -22.05
CA ARG A 491 -24.84 -6.59 -23.49
C ARG A 491 -25.85 -7.68 -23.86
N LEU A 492 -25.87 -8.79 -23.12
CA LEU A 492 -26.83 -9.89 -23.31
C LEU A 492 -28.28 -9.44 -23.05
N GLY A 493 -28.48 -8.54 -22.09
CA GLY A 493 -29.78 -7.95 -21.77
C GLY A 493 -30.18 -6.77 -22.65
N GLY A 494 -29.34 -6.35 -23.59
CA GLY A 494 -29.62 -5.24 -24.51
C GLY A 494 -29.57 -3.84 -23.91
N THR A 495 -29.05 -3.68 -22.68
CA THR A 495 -28.91 -2.38 -22.01
C THR A 495 -27.55 -1.71 -22.27
N ARG A 496 -26.67 -2.37 -23.02
CA ARG A 496 -25.34 -1.87 -23.39
C ARG A 496 -24.94 -2.37 -24.78
N GLU A 497 -24.33 -1.50 -25.57
CA GLU A 497 -23.73 -1.87 -26.87
C GLU A 497 -22.36 -2.56 -26.72
N PRO A 498 -21.98 -3.48 -27.64
CA PRO A 498 -22.88 -4.11 -28.61
C PRO A 498 -23.97 -4.93 -27.91
N ALA A 499 -25.22 -4.77 -28.32
CA ALA A 499 -26.35 -5.48 -27.72
C ALA A 499 -26.59 -6.83 -28.40
N PHE A 500 -26.90 -7.86 -27.61
CA PHE A 500 -27.45 -9.12 -28.11
C PHE A 500 -28.81 -8.87 -28.76
N ARG A 501 -29.05 -9.46 -29.93
CA ARG A 501 -30.26 -9.24 -30.73
C ARG A 501 -31.17 -10.46 -30.65
N PRO A 502 -32.29 -10.39 -29.90
CA PRO A 502 -33.25 -11.50 -29.81
C PRO A 502 -33.87 -11.87 -31.16
N THR A 503 -33.88 -10.95 -32.12
CA THR A 503 -34.35 -11.20 -33.50
C THR A 503 -33.43 -12.10 -34.32
N ARG A 504 -32.15 -12.25 -33.92
CA ARG A 504 -31.16 -13.08 -34.61
C ARG A 504 -30.89 -14.41 -33.92
N ALA A 505 -31.12 -14.49 -32.61
CA ALA A 505 -30.86 -15.69 -31.83
C ALA A 505 -31.78 -15.76 -30.61
N ASP A 506 -32.22 -16.98 -30.27
CA ASP A 506 -33.14 -17.21 -29.14
C ASP A 506 -32.43 -16.88 -27.80
N PRO A 507 -32.90 -15.87 -27.04
CA PRO A 507 -32.30 -15.51 -25.76
C PRO A 507 -32.39 -16.63 -24.72
N ARG A 508 -33.32 -17.59 -24.86
CA ARG A 508 -33.44 -18.74 -23.94
C ARG A 508 -32.28 -19.73 -24.08
N LYS A 509 -31.48 -19.63 -25.15
CA LYS A 509 -30.30 -20.48 -25.38
C LYS A 509 -29.01 -19.93 -24.80
N VAL A 510 -29.01 -18.73 -24.20
CA VAL A 510 -27.82 -18.12 -23.58
C VAL A 510 -28.08 -17.77 -22.12
N ALA A 511 -27.10 -18.03 -21.25
CA ALA A 511 -27.13 -17.51 -19.88
C ALA A 511 -25.73 -17.13 -19.40
N HIS A 512 -25.68 -16.12 -18.53
CA HIS A 512 -24.49 -15.75 -17.77
C HIS A 512 -24.68 -16.08 -16.29
N VAL A 513 -23.69 -16.75 -15.68
CA VAL A 513 -23.71 -17.15 -14.27
C VAL A 513 -22.35 -16.83 -13.64
N ASN A 514 -22.34 -16.14 -12.49
CA ASN A 514 -21.12 -15.98 -11.70
C ASN A 514 -20.88 -17.23 -10.86
N TYR A 515 -19.69 -17.82 -10.95
CA TYR A 515 -19.34 -19.03 -10.21
C TYR A 515 -19.15 -18.76 -8.72
N ASP A 516 -19.98 -19.36 -7.87
CA ASP A 516 -19.83 -19.38 -6.41
C ASP A 516 -19.07 -20.65 -5.98
N PRO A 517 -17.80 -20.53 -5.53
CA PRO A 517 -17.00 -21.69 -5.14
C PRO A 517 -17.53 -22.42 -3.89
N LEU A 518 -18.40 -21.79 -3.10
CA LEU A 518 -19.01 -22.40 -1.93
C LEU A 518 -20.37 -23.05 -2.25
N ARG A 519 -20.94 -22.83 -3.44
CA ARG A 519 -22.17 -23.49 -3.92
C ARG A 519 -22.03 -23.92 -5.38
N PRO A 520 -21.10 -24.85 -5.70
CA PRO A 520 -20.87 -25.30 -7.07
C PRO A 520 -22.11 -25.96 -7.71
N HIS A 521 -23.05 -26.49 -6.90
CA HIS A 521 -24.31 -27.05 -7.39
C HIS A 521 -25.19 -26.01 -8.11
N LEU A 522 -25.18 -24.73 -7.70
CA LEU A 522 -25.98 -23.68 -8.35
C LEU A 522 -25.60 -23.47 -9.81
N LEU A 523 -24.31 -23.59 -10.12
CA LEU A 523 -23.83 -23.57 -11.50
C LEU A 523 -24.37 -24.77 -12.28
N THR A 524 -24.31 -25.96 -11.67
CA THR A 524 -24.75 -27.22 -12.30
C THR A 524 -26.25 -27.18 -12.58
N GLU A 525 -27.05 -26.69 -11.63
CA GLU A 525 -28.49 -26.47 -11.80
C GLU A 525 -28.79 -25.42 -12.89
N ALA A 526 -28.08 -24.29 -12.90
CA ALA A 526 -28.26 -23.27 -13.91
C ALA A 526 -27.93 -23.79 -15.32
N ALA A 527 -26.87 -24.60 -15.44
CA ALA A 527 -26.49 -25.27 -16.67
C ALA A 527 -27.58 -26.28 -17.13
N ALA A 528 -28.08 -27.12 -16.21
CA ALA A 528 -29.14 -28.07 -16.52
C ALA A 528 -30.43 -27.36 -16.98
N ARG A 529 -30.83 -26.27 -16.30
CA ARG A 529 -32.00 -25.48 -16.67
C ARG A 529 -31.86 -24.84 -18.04
N LEU A 530 -30.68 -24.28 -18.35
CA LEU A 530 -30.42 -23.69 -19.67
C LEU A 530 -30.58 -24.74 -20.78
N ARG A 531 -30.05 -25.96 -20.59
CA ARG A 531 -30.25 -27.06 -21.56
C ARG A 531 -31.70 -27.49 -21.68
N ALA A 532 -32.42 -27.54 -20.57
CA ALA A 532 -33.85 -27.84 -20.55
C ALA A 532 -34.72 -26.68 -21.08
N GLN A 533 -34.13 -25.51 -21.36
CA GLN A 533 -34.84 -24.25 -21.65
C GLN A 533 -35.93 -23.93 -20.61
N ALA A 534 -35.69 -24.37 -19.36
CA ALA A 534 -36.59 -24.14 -18.26
C ALA A 534 -36.53 -22.66 -17.86
N PRO A 535 -37.67 -22.02 -17.53
CA PRO A 535 -37.67 -20.65 -17.04
C PRO A 535 -36.74 -20.52 -15.83
N ALA A 536 -36.05 -19.38 -15.74
CA ALA A 536 -35.28 -19.07 -14.54
C ALA A 536 -36.21 -19.17 -13.32
N PRO A 537 -35.78 -19.79 -12.21
CA PRO A 537 -36.61 -19.82 -11.03
C PRO A 537 -36.94 -18.38 -10.65
N ALA A 538 -38.18 -18.15 -10.19
CA ALA A 538 -38.48 -16.92 -9.47
C ALA A 538 -37.40 -16.75 -8.40
N ARG A 539 -36.76 -15.57 -8.34
CA ARG A 539 -35.78 -15.26 -7.28
C ARG A 539 -36.42 -15.70 -5.97
N PRO A 540 -35.84 -16.66 -5.23
CA PRO A 540 -36.47 -17.11 -4.01
C PRO A 540 -36.74 -15.87 -3.17
N ALA A 541 -37.99 -15.69 -2.74
CA ALA A 541 -38.37 -14.74 -1.70
C ALA A 541 -37.84 -15.24 -0.35
N GLY A 542 -36.57 -15.66 -0.32
CA GLY A 542 -35.89 -15.96 0.92
C GLY A 542 -35.82 -14.64 1.66
N ARG A 543 -36.51 -14.55 2.80
CA ARG A 543 -36.18 -13.56 3.82
C ARG A 543 -34.69 -13.77 4.10
N PRO A 544 -33.78 -12.88 3.68
CA PRO A 544 -32.40 -13.05 4.09
C PRO A 544 -32.42 -13.09 5.62
N LEU A 545 -31.63 -13.99 6.21
CA LEU A 545 -31.23 -13.79 7.60
C LEU A 545 -30.78 -12.35 7.70
N ALA A 546 -31.40 -11.61 8.62
CA ALA A 546 -31.55 -10.19 8.43
C ALA A 546 -30.16 -9.54 8.30
N PRO A 547 -29.86 -8.83 7.20
CA PRO A 547 -28.50 -8.41 6.84
C PRO A 547 -27.82 -7.57 7.94
N TRP A 548 -28.60 -7.02 8.87
CA TRP A 548 -28.11 -6.37 10.08
C TRP A 548 -27.36 -7.32 11.03
N ALA A 549 -27.75 -8.59 11.15
CA ALA A 549 -27.10 -9.56 12.04
C ALA A 549 -25.71 -9.95 11.52
N ALA A 550 -25.60 -10.21 10.22
CA ALA A 550 -24.31 -10.47 9.59
C ALA A 550 -23.42 -9.22 9.57
N GLY A 551 -24.02 -8.04 9.32
CA GLY A 551 -23.35 -6.76 9.51
C GLY A 551 -22.80 -6.63 10.93
N LEU A 552 -23.63 -6.88 11.96
CA LEU A 552 -23.21 -6.81 13.36
C LEU A 552 -22.03 -7.75 13.66
N VAL A 553 -22.06 -8.99 13.17
CA VAL A 553 -20.94 -9.93 13.32
C VAL A 553 -19.67 -9.38 12.68
N VAL A 554 -19.74 -8.86 11.45
CA VAL A 554 -18.58 -8.25 10.78
C VAL A 554 -18.08 -7.03 11.56
N THR A 555 -18.98 -6.18 12.08
CA THR A 555 -18.60 -5.06 12.95
C THR A 555 -17.86 -5.55 14.18
N VAL A 556 -18.41 -6.53 14.89
CA VAL A 556 -17.79 -7.07 16.11
C VAL A 556 -16.42 -7.65 15.81
N VAL A 557 -16.25 -8.40 14.72
CA VAL A 557 -14.96 -8.95 14.31
C VAL A 557 -13.96 -7.84 13.97
N LEU A 558 -14.37 -6.83 13.18
CA LEU A 558 -13.50 -5.70 12.83
C LEU A 558 -13.09 -4.91 14.07
N LEU A 559 -14.04 -4.60 14.96
CA LEU A 559 -13.76 -3.89 16.20
C LEU A 559 -12.90 -4.71 17.16
N ALA A 560 -13.12 -6.02 17.28
CA ALA A 560 -12.29 -6.90 18.09
C ALA A 560 -10.85 -6.94 17.56
N ALA A 561 -10.66 -7.09 16.25
CA ALA A 561 -9.35 -7.05 15.62
C ALA A 561 -8.66 -5.69 15.82
N LEU A 562 -9.41 -4.59 15.70
CA LEU A 562 -8.95 -3.23 15.94
C LEU A 562 -8.45 -3.09 17.39
N LEU A 563 -9.34 -3.31 18.36
CA LEU A 563 -9.09 -3.09 19.79
C LEU A 563 -7.99 -4.00 20.35
N ALA A 564 -7.91 -5.26 19.89
CA ALA A 564 -6.89 -6.20 20.33
C ALA A 564 -5.46 -5.72 20.01
N ALA A 565 -5.29 -4.99 18.91
CA ALA A 565 -4.00 -4.45 18.49
C ALA A 565 -3.74 -3.03 19.02
N SER A 566 -4.79 -2.22 19.22
CA SER A 566 -4.67 -0.80 19.60
C SER A 566 -4.26 -0.55 21.05
N ASP A 567 -4.46 -1.51 21.96
CA ASP A 567 -4.18 -1.35 23.41
C ASP A 567 -3.48 -2.58 24.02
N ALA A 568 -2.64 -3.25 23.25
CA ALA A 568 -1.99 -4.47 23.70
C ALA A 568 -0.88 -4.20 24.75
N PRO A 569 -0.68 -5.07 25.75
CA PRO A 569 0.36 -4.87 26.75
C PRO A 569 1.76 -4.95 26.12
N PHE A 570 2.62 -3.98 26.46
CA PHE A 570 4.01 -3.94 26.01
C PHE A 570 4.97 -3.76 27.18
N ARG A 571 6.09 -4.48 27.11
CA ARG A 571 7.20 -4.36 28.05
C ARG A 571 8.42 -3.85 27.29
N ASN A 572 8.92 -2.69 27.72
CA ASN A 572 10.14 -2.13 27.16
C ASN A 572 11.31 -3.11 27.38
N PRO A 573 12.00 -3.55 26.32
CA PRO A 573 13.15 -4.47 26.45
C PRO A 573 14.39 -3.83 27.08
N ALA A 574 14.43 -2.49 27.18
CA ALA A 574 15.58 -1.77 27.73
C ALA A 574 15.85 -2.15 29.21
N PRO A 575 17.13 -2.18 29.64
CA PRO A 575 17.50 -2.48 31.02
C PRO A 575 16.83 -1.52 32.02
N ALA A 576 16.29 -2.09 33.10
CA ALA A 576 15.66 -1.34 34.19
C ALA A 576 16.68 -0.71 35.16
N GLU A 577 17.98 -0.90 34.90
CA GLU A 577 19.07 -0.33 35.69
C GLU A 577 19.05 1.21 35.60
N ALA A 578 19.48 1.83 36.70
CA ALA A 578 19.74 3.26 36.73
C ALA A 578 20.89 3.57 35.77
N GLU A 579 20.90 4.74 35.15
CA GLU A 579 22.03 5.19 34.33
C GLU A 579 22.45 6.59 34.75
N PHE A 580 23.76 6.80 34.82
CA PHE A 580 24.36 8.11 34.81
C PHE A 580 24.69 8.49 33.37
N VAL A 581 24.14 9.62 32.91
CA VAL A 581 24.34 10.12 31.55
C VAL A 581 25.11 11.43 31.63
N PHE A 582 26.29 11.47 31.02
CA PHE A 582 27.04 12.71 30.85
C PHE A 582 26.97 13.16 29.40
N THR A 583 26.48 14.37 29.17
CA THR A 583 26.44 15.03 27.86
C THR A 583 27.25 16.31 27.90
N PHE A 584 28.00 16.59 26.84
CA PHE A 584 28.78 17.81 26.77
C PHE A 584 28.83 18.41 25.38
N ARG A 585 29.04 19.72 25.36
CA ARG A 585 29.47 20.51 24.23
C ARG A 585 30.70 21.29 24.68
N ALA A 586 31.85 21.02 24.09
CA ALA A 586 33.08 21.71 24.45
C ALA A 586 33.91 21.99 23.20
N TYR A 587 34.58 23.14 23.18
CA TYR A 587 35.53 23.46 22.14
C TYR A 587 36.91 22.94 22.51
N GLY A 588 37.52 22.17 21.60
CA GLY A 588 38.96 21.91 21.65
C GLY A 588 39.76 23.16 21.30
N GLU A 589 41.06 23.11 21.57
CA GLU A 589 42.05 24.11 21.20
C GLU A 589 42.25 24.14 19.68
N TRP A 590 42.63 25.28 19.11
CA TRP A 590 42.95 25.36 17.69
C TRP A 590 44.30 24.70 17.40
N ILE A 591 44.35 23.72 16.48
CA ILE A 591 45.60 23.04 16.07
C ILE A 591 46.34 23.88 15.02
N SER A 592 45.62 24.43 14.03
CA SER A 592 46.18 25.34 13.03
C SER A 592 45.18 26.42 12.59
N GLY A 593 45.69 27.58 12.18
CA GLY A 593 44.94 28.57 11.39
C GLY A 593 44.25 29.74 12.09
N ALA A 594 44.79 30.22 13.22
CA ALA A 594 44.41 31.54 13.74
C ALA A 594 44.94 32.70 12.87
N ALA A 595 46.08 32.50 12.17
CA ALA A 595 46.67 33.49 11.26
C ALA A 595 46.65 32.98 9.80
N ALA A 596 46.25 33.85 8.87
CA ALA A 596 46.35 33.58 7.44
C ALA A 596 47.83 33.62 7.01
N ALA A 597 48.29 32.61 6.29
CA ALA A 597 49.60 32.67 5.64
C ALA A 597 49.47 33.41 4.31
N LEU A 598 50.20 34.51 4.15
CA LEU A 598 50.39 35.14 2.85
C LEU A 598 51.24 34.19 1.98
N PRO A 599 50.88 33.93 0.71
CA PRO A 599 51.72 33.16 -0.20
C PRO A 599 53.08 33.85 -0.36
N ASP A 600 54.17 33.08 -0.43
CA ASP A 600 55.50 33.61 -0.74
C ASP A 600 55.47 34.28 -2.13
N PRO A 601 55.70 35.62 -2.22
CA PRO A 601 55.59 36.35 -3.47
C PRO A 601 56.59 35.90 -4.54
N ALA A 602 57.67 35.19 -4.17
CA ALA A 602 58.65 34.65 -5.10
C ALA A 602 58.14 33.42 -5.87
N HIS A 603 57.11 32.73 -5.37
CA HIS A 603 56.63 31.45 -5.91
C HIS A 603 55.16 31.48 -6.35
N ASP A 604 54.43 32.58 -6.14
CA ASP A 604 53.02 32.72 -6.55
C ASP A 604 52.87 33.38 -7.93
N THR A 605 52.69 32.55 -8.96
CA THR A 605 52.54 32.97 -10.37
C THR A 605 51.18 33.59 -10.70
N ARG A 606 50.25 33.68 -9.74
CA ARG A 606 48.92 34.28 -9.95
C ARG A 606 49.00 35.82 -10.03
N PRO A 607 48.10 36.48 -10.79
CA PRO A 607 48.01 37.95 -10.85
C PRO A 607 47.81 38.58 -9.47
N VAL A 608 48.34 39.79 -9.22
CA VAL A 608 48.34 40.48 -7.90
C VAL A 608 46.95 40.54 -7.25
N HIS A 609 45.89 40.75 -8.03
CA HIS A 609 44.50 40.82 -7.54
C HIS A 609 43.88 39.45 -7.20
N MET A 610 44.55 38.34 -7.51
CA MET A 610 44.18 36.96 -7.15
C MET A 610 45.07 36.36 -6.07
N ARG A 611 46.06 37.11 -5.57
CA ARG A 611 46.92 36.73 -4.43
C ARG A 611 46.20 36.98 -3.11
N THR A 612 45.05 36.33 -2.91
CA THR A 612 44.35 36.34 -1.63
C THR A 612 45.00 35.33 -0.68
N ALA A 613 45.15 35.71 0.59
CA ALA A 613 45.66 34.83 1.63
C ALA A 613 44.76 33.59 1.69
N GLN A 614 45.35 32.39 1.61
CA GLN A 614 44.55 31.17 1.75
C GLN A 614 44.02 31.11 3.18
N PRO A 615 42.70 30.93 3.39
CA PRO A 615 42.17 30.75 4.73
C PRO A 615 42.82 29.50 5.31
N ALA A 616 43.58 29.69 6.39
CA ALA A 616 44.30 28.60 7.01
C ALA A 616 43.33 27.47 7.39
N ARG A 617 43.77 26.21 7.28
CA ARG A 617 42.96 25.04 7.67
C ARG A 617 42.66 25.15 9.17
N ARG A 618 41.44 25.58 9.48
CA ARG A 618 40.91 25.69 10.84
C ARG A 618 40.46 24.30 11.28
N ASN A 619 41.13 23.73 12.26
CA ASN A 619 40.75 22.47 12.91
C ASN A 619 41.03 22.57 14.42
N ARG A 620 40.23 21.86 15.21
CA ARG A 620 40.37 21.82 16.67
C ARG A 620 40.93 20.50 17.17
N THR A 621 41.51 20.50 18.36
CA THR A 621 41.89 19.29 19.09
C THR A 621 40.64 18.52 19.51
N PRO A 622 40.76 17.19 19.64
CA PRO A 622 39.69 16.40 20.23
C PRO A 622 39.54 16.70 21.72
N VAL A 623 38.31 16.56 22.23
CA VAL A 623 38.00 16.67 23.65
C VAL A 623 38.04 15.27 24.27
N VAL A 624 38.74 15.13 25.38
CA VAL A 624 38.81 13.88 26.15
C VAL A 624 37.90 13.98 27.35
N VAL A 625 37.02 13.00 27.51
CA VAL A 625 36.11 12.90 28.64
C VAL A 625 36.42 11.62 29.41
N ARG A 626 36.59 11.75 30.72
CA ARG A 626 36.77 10.64 31.64
C ARG A 626 35.69 10.70 32.72
N ILE A 627 35.00 9.58 32.93
CA ILE A 627 33.99 9.39 33.97
C ILE A 627 34.50 8.32 34.91
N GLU A 628 34.54 8.62 36.19
CA GLU A 628 34.94 7.70 37.25
C GLU A 628 33.76 7.44 38.18
N VAL A 629 33.38 6.18 38.34
CA VAL A 629 32.30 5.74 39.24
C VAL A 629 32.89 4.73 40.21
N ASP A 630 32.84 5.05 41.51
CA ASP A 630 33.39 4.21 42.59
C ASP A 630 34.80 3.67 42.31
N GLY A 631 35.68 4.53 41.78
CA GLY A 631 37.07 4.22 41.45
C GLY A 631 37.28 3.49 40.11
N ARG A 632 36.22 3.22 39.33
CA ARG A 632 36.33 2.69 37.96
C ARG A 632 36.19 3.81 36.95
N ALA A 633 37.26 4.08 36.20
CA ALA A 633 37.28 5.13 35.19
C ALA A 633 37.05 4.58 33.77
N GLU A 634 36.18 5.24 33.01
CA GLU A 634 36.04 5.09 31.57
C GLU A 634 36.42 6.40 30.88
N GLU A 635 37.33 6.33 29.89
CA GLU A 635 37.77 7.48 29.11
C GLU A 635 37.37 7.33 27.64
N ARG A 636 36.87 8.40 27.02
CA ARG A 636 36.56 8.48 25.60
C ARG A 636 37.04 9.79 24.97
N VAL A 637 37.49 9.69 23.73
CA VAL A 637 37.97 10.82 22.93
C VAL A 637 36.92 11.18 21.89
N PHE A 638 36.50 12.44 21.87
CA PHE A 638 35.49 12.98 20.96
C PHE A 638 36.13 13.95 19.97
N GLN A 639 35.91 13.69 18.69
CA GLN A 639 36.42 14.53 17.60
C GLN A 639 35.53 15.77 17.39
N PRO A 640 36.11 16.93 17.02
CA PRO A 640 35.35 18.12 16.70
C PRO A 640 34.45 17.88 15.49
N LYS A 641 33.20 18.35 15.59
CA LYS A 641 32.19 18.18 14.54
C LYS A 641 32.31 19.25 13.44
N GLY A 642 31.60 19.05 12.35
CA GLY A 642 31.58 19.94 11.18
C GLY A 642 32.49 19.46 10.04
N PHE A 643 32.14 19.87 8.81
CA PHE A 643 32.83 19.41 7.58
C PHE A 643 34.34 19.70 7.58
N LYS A 644 34.78 20.74 8.31
CA LYS A 644 36.19 21.14 8.45
C LYS A 644 36.80 20.78 9.81
N SER A 645 36.07 20.08 10.69
CA SER A 645 36.55 19.74 12.04
C SER A 645 36.90 20.96 12.90
N ASP A 646 36.18 22.07 12.70
CA ASP A 646 36.35 23.36 13.36
C ASP A 646 35.25 23.69 14.40
N GLY A 647 34.21 22.87 14.47
CA GLY A 647 33.10 22.99 15.41
C GLY A 647 33.42 22.47 16.82
N ALA A 648 32.43 22.56 17.71
CA ALA A 648 32.53 21.96 19.04
C ALA A 648 32.62 20.44 18.95
N SER A 649 33.34 19.83 19.88
CA SER A 649 33.23 18.41 20.18
C SER A 649 31.99 18.21 21.03
N VAL A 650 31.14 17.29 20.59
CA VAL A 650 29.87 16.99 21.24
C VAL A 650 29.78 15.48 21.42
N GLY A 651 29.39 15.07 22.61
CA GLY A 651 29.38 13.66 22.98
C GLY A 651 28.45 13.35 24.14
N GLU A 652 28.09 12.08 24.23
CA GLU A 652 27.32 11.50 25.32
C GLU A 652 28.04 10.24 25.80
N MET A 653 28.12 10.06 27.11
CA MET A 653 28.58 8.84 27.76
C MET A 653 27.51 8.38 28.75
N ARG A 654 27.24 7.08 28.78
CA ARG A 654 26.24 6.46 29.65
C ARG A 654 26.91 5.37 30.45
N VAL A 655 26.78 5.43 31.77
CA VAL A 655 27.33 4.44 32.71
C VAL A 655 26.17 3.83 33.50
N PRO A 656 25.93 2.51 33.40
CA PRO A 656 24.92 1.85 34.22
C PRO A 656 25.34 1.88 35.70
N LEU A 657 24.38 2.19 36.57
CA LEU A 657 24.55 2.22 38.02
C LEU A 657 23.65 1.18 38.67
N THR A 658 24.20 0.45 39.64
CA THR A 658 23.39 -0.36 40.55
C THR A 658 22.51 0.55 41.41
N PRO A 659 21.36 0.10 41.92
CA PRO A 659 20.58 0.91 42.86
C PRO A 659 21.38 1.19 44.14
N GLY A 660 21.57 2.45 44.51
CA GLY A 660 22.43 2.82 45.64
C GLY A 660 23.01 4.22 45.55
N ALA A 661 23.91 4.55 46.49
CA ALA A 661 24.73 5.77 46.42
C ALA A 661 26.06 5.44 45.73
N HIS A 662 26.46 6.27 44.77
CA HIS A 662 27.67 6.11 43.97
C HIS A 662 28.47 7.41 43.98
N GLN A 663 29.79 7.33 44.12
CA GLN A 663 30.67 8.49 43.98
C GLN A 663 31.05 8.63 42.50
N VAL A 664 30.60 9.72 41.87
CA VAL A 664 30.80 9.96 40.44
C VAL A 664 31.66 11.20 40.26
N SER A 665 32.74 11.07 39.47
CA SER A 665 33.55 12.18 39.01
C SER A 665 33.63 12.22 37.49
N VAL A 666 33.54 13.42 36.91
CA VAL A 666 33.64 13.65 35.47
C VAL A 666 34.72 14.69 35.21
N SER A 667 35.66 14.39 34.32
CA SER A 667 36.71 15.31 33.88
C SER A 667 36.67 15.49 32.37
N VAL A 668 36.66 16.74 31.89
CA VAL A 668 36.66 17.09 30.46
C VAL A 668 37.91 17.90 30.13
N ALA A 669 38.80 17.34 29.32
CA ALA A 669 40.04 17.96 28.87
C ALA A 669 39.97 18.38 27.39
N THR A 670 40.52 19.54 27.06
CA THR A 670 40.49 20.12 25.70
C THR A 670 41.53 19.54 24.74
N ARG A 671 42.43 18.69 25.22
CA ARG A 671 43.51 18.04 24.47
C ARG A 671 43.91 16.73 25.14
N ARG A 672 44.54 15.83 24.36
CA ARG A 672 44.83 14.44 24.76
C ARG A 672 46.03 14.27 25.70
N GLU A 673 46.84 15.29 25.87
CA GLU A 673 48.10 15.20 26.62
C GLU A 673 47.87 15.06 28.13
N ALA A 674 48.73 14.28 28.79
CA ALA A 674 48.71 14.12 30.25
C ALA A 674 48.98 15.47 30.94
N GLY A 675 48.10 15.87 31.86
CA GLY A 675 48.20 17.16 32.56
C GLY A 675 47.51 18.34 31.85
N ALA A 676 46.78 18.10 30.76
CA ALA A 676 45.95 19.12 30.14
C ALA A 676 44.92 19.71 31.13
N PRO A 677 44.66 21.03 31.10
CA PRO A 677 43.66 21.64 31.96
C PRO A 677 42.28 21.00 31.70
N ALA A 678 41.75 20.34 32.72
CA ALA A 678 40.47 19.65 32.67
C ALA A 678 39.45 20.34 33.57
N ARG A 679 38.22 20.48 33.09
CA ARG A 679 37.10 20.85 33.96
C ARG A 679 36.61 19.60 34.66
N THR A 680 36.60 19.61 35.99
CA THR A 680 36.19 18.47 36.80
C THR A 680 34.90 18.75 37.56
N TRP A 681 34.11 17.71 37.75
CA TRP A 681 32.93 17.68 38.59
C TRP A 681 32.97 16.40 39.42
N SER A 682 32.52 16.44 40.67
CA SER A 682 32.43 15.27 41.53
C SER A 682 31.29 15.43 42.53
N ALA A 683 30.42 14.43 42.65
CA ALA A 683 29.40 14.38 43.69
C ALA A 683 28.95 12.94 43.99
N GLU A 684 28.28 12.77 45.12
CA GLU A 684 27.51 11.57 45.41
C GLU A 684 26.20 11.59 44.61
N VAL A 685 25.96 10.54 43.82
CA VAL A 685 24.75 10.36 43.01
C VAL A 685 23.98 9.16 43.54
N ARG A 686 22.69 9.38 43.85
CA ARG A 686 21.80 8.32 44.30
C ARG A 686 21.06 7.70 43.10
N ALA A 687 21.50 6.52 42.68
CA ALA A 687 20.92 5.75 41.61
C ALA A 687 19.60 5.07 42.04
N LEU A 688 18.52 5.38 41.33
CA LEU A 688 17.21 4.76 41.51
C LEU A 688 16.85 3.90 40.30
N PRO A 689 16.28 2.68 40.50
CA PRO A 689 15.89 1.82 39.39
C PRO A 689 15.01 2.55 38.36
N GLY A 690 15.33 2.40 37.08
CA GLY A 690 14.59 3.00 35.97
C GLY A 690 14.70 4.51 35.84
N ARG A 691 15.60 5.18 36.58
CA ARG A 691 15.87 6.62 36.44
C ARG A 691 17.21 6.91 35.78
N LEU A 692 17.26 8.04 35.09
CA LEU A 692 18.47 8.62 34.52
C LEU A 692 18.88 9.80 35.40
N THR A 693 20.16 9.85 35.79
CA THR A 693 20.75 11.06 36.35
C THR A 693 21.64 11.68 35.31
N VAL A 694 21.37 12.93 34.95
CA VAL A 694 21.99 13.58 33.80
C VAL A 694 22.92 14.71 34.25
N LEU A 695 24.16 14.68 33.80
CA LEU A 695 25.11 15.78 33.96
C LEU A 695 25.40 16.41 32.61
N THR A 696 25.19 17.73 32.50
CA THR A 696 25.39 18.48 31.26
C THR A 696 26.51 19.51 31.40
N LEU A 697 27.35 19.64 30.37
CA LEU A 697 28.37 20.69 30.24
C LEU A 697 28.22 21.42 28.90
N GLU A 698 27.91 22.72 28.92
CA GLU A 698 27.84 23.55 27.70
C GLU A 698 29.13 24.33 27.45
N ALA A 699 29.38 24.70 26.18
CA ALA A 699 30.65 25.26 25.71
C ALA A 699 31.06 26.63 26.32
N GLY A 700 30.16 27.25 27.09
CA GLY A 700 30.42 28.44 27.91
C GLY A 700 29.80 28.38 29.30
N GLY A 701 29.24 27.23 29.70
CA GLY A 701 28.56 27.03 30.97
C GLY A 701 29.38 26.21 31.98
N GLY A 702 28.88 26.12 33.20
CA GLY A 702 29.34 25.16 34.21
C GLY A 702 28.65 23.79 34.06
N PHE A 703 29.04 22.85 34.91
CA PHE A 703 28.34 21.57 35.04
C PHE A 703 26.96 21.78 35.65
N GLN A 704 25.94 21.14 35.06
CA GLN A 704 24.56 21.15 35.55
C GLN A 704 24.09 19.72 35.78
N LEU A 705 23.82 19.37 37.04
CA LEU A 705 23.26 18.07 37.41
C LEU A 705 21.74 18.17 37.43
N GLU A 706 21.09 17.27 36.72
CA GLU A 706 19.65 17.06 36.72
C GLU A 706 19.36 15.65 37.28
N PRO A 707 18.88 15.56 38.54
CA PRO A 707 18.72 14.30 39.26
C PRO A 707 17.51 13.46 38.85
#